data_AF-A0A1W9RSX0-F1
#
_entry.id   AF-A0A1W9RSX0-F1
#
_cell.length_a   1.000
_cell.length_b   1.000
_cell.length_c   1.000
_cell.angle_alpha   90.00
_cell.angle_beta   90.00
_cell.angle_gamma   90.00
#
_symmetry.space_group_name_H-M   'P 1'
#
loop_
_entity.id
_entity.type
_entity.pdbx_description
1 polymer ?
#
loop_
_entity_poly.entity_id
_entity_poly.type
_entity_poly.pdbx_seq_one_letter_code
_entity_poly.pdbx_strand_id
1 'polypeptide(L)'
;MGRSKRGGQMFFSKCFLRRGVVFTLLLFFWGAGFLFGEEQASEVNHQMSDEYVDKAWAASGAGNFQDVYRITNECIEKFGKEADALAQTLNNFPSQKKRGMYQVMNNVATCYFIQGEAYLKEGIILMKEGKQEQAKEKFACAKKVFLEVIGKYPYAQAWDPRGWYWSIREASQKTVEKIEKGEVIKMGVEPPQPVEKEIKVKLYDYGLEFPVDYEKYGEFIGIGTENYRYVIKDPIGLSRATGEGIYPNTSSIKFDPRFIKIKKKLFKMDQWKLLNSRDLSTAFYRWNLSSEPLGVKQFYIADILQRSGLIKQAVKAYYAILVHFPSVVGWTYWQTPWYVGKVALYRLKFLLRKYPQLNLRLKDAYLEVINGFDNNIRNDKFIVNPGRLVKKSFLDKSSSVKKRKLGRIVERRGGDKVKLVKYESGDWQLMVDDIPFLVKGITYSPTKVGESPDEGTLSNWTTQDTNNNGLIDAPYEAWVDKNRNNIQDKGEERVGDFKLLKDMGVNAIRVYHQPFKLNKEVFKQLFQKYGIYIIMGDFLGKYALGSGANWSEGTNYNNPQHQKNMLESVRKMVLEFKDEPYILFWLLGNENVYGIACNADKKPRSFFKFANKAAQLIKSLDPLKRPVAIASGDTLYLNLFAEECPDVDIFGTNVYRGKYGFLDLWDSVKKLVDKPVIITEYGCPSYARGYTDEEGEIYQAEYHQNAWEDIYYNSCGYGAGNSIGGIAFEWLDEWWKAYEPYYHDRKGLFAGPFLDGYMHEEWLGICSQGDGKNSPFLRQLKKVYFTYKELWNKD
;
A
#
# COMPACT_ATOMS: atom_id res chain seq x y z
N MET A 1 38.71 53.99 12.33
CA MET A 1 38.71 54.49 13.71
C MET A 1 38.32 53.34 14.64
N GLY A 2 39.15 53.05 15.66
CA GLY A 2 39.05 52.05 16.76
C GLY A 2 38.57 50.62 16.41
N ARG A 3 39.34 49.51 16.39
CA ARG A 3 40.26 48.88 17.40
C ARG A 3 39.61 48.83 18.80
N SER A 4 39.65 47.76 19.60
CA SER A 4 40.54 46.59 19.74
C SER A 4 39.95 45.69 20.86
N LYS A 5 39.78 44.37 20.69
CA LYS A 5 40.70 43.24 21.00
C LYS A 5 40.92 42.88 22.50
N ARG A 6 40.73 41.56 22.75
CA ARG A 6 41.52 40.61 23.60
C ARG A 6 41.45 40.81 25.13
N GLY A 7 41.49 39.79 25.97
CA GLY A 7 41.74 38.35 25.82
C GLY A 7 42.44 37.80 27.08
N GLY A 8 42.23 36.51 27.39
CA GLY A 8 43.06 35.66 28.27
C GLY A 8 43.13 36.05 29.76
N GLN A 9 43.66 35.26 30.70
CA GLN A 9 43.84 33.83 30.89
C GLN A 9 44.43 33.69 32.32
N MET A 10 44.08 32.62 33.04
CA MET A 10 44.94 31.85 33.97
C MET A 10 45.45 32.42 35.33
N PHE A 11 45.04 31.68 36.38
CA PHE A 11 45.83 30.96 37.41
C PHE A 11 46.38 31.62 38.71
N PHE A 12 46.29 30.76 39.77
CA PHE A 12 47.02 30.69 41.04
C PHE A 12 46.69 31.75 42.12
N SER A 13 46.73 31.51 43.45
CA SER A 13 46.86 30.33 44.32
C SER A 13 46.67 30.84 45.77
N LYS A 14 46.13 29.99 46.65
CA LYS A 14 46.48 29.79 48.07
C LYS A 14 46.41 30.95 49.10
N CYS A 15 45.48 30.73 50.04
CA CYS A 15 45.70 30.45 51.48
C CYS A 15 45.58 31.54 52.56
N PHE A 16 44.91 31.08 53.65
CA PHE A 16 44.90 31.49 55.07
C PHE A 16 44.00 32.68 55.46
N LEU A 17 43.23 32.69 56.58
CA LEU A 17 43.20 31.87 57.79
C LEU A 17 41.84 32.02 58.55
N ARG A 18 41.29 30.88 59.01
CA ARG A 18 40.35 30.58 60.14
C ARG A 18 39.41 31.66 60.75
N ARG A 19 38.12 31.30 60.92
CA ARG A 19 37.53 30.64 62.13
C ARG A 19 35.99 30.50 61.99
N GLY A 20 35.44 29.32 62.27
CA GLY A 20 34.03 29.20 62.68
C GLY A 20 33.24 27.95 62.21
N VAL A 21 33.31 26.88 63.02
CA VAL A 21 32.23 25.92 63.34
C VAL A 21 31.79 24.86 62.29
N VAL A 22 31.52 23.67 62.83
CA VAL A 22 31.38 22.32 62.24
C VAL A 22 29.90 22.01 61.88
N PHE A 23 29.69 20.99 61.02
CA PHE A 23 28.44 20.38 60.50
C PHE A 23 27.87 21.07 59.25
N THR A 24 27.96 20.53 58.02
CA THR A 24 27.17 19.40 57.51
C THR A 24 27.69 19.04 56.11
N LEU A 25 28.29 17.86 55.91
CA LEU A 25 28.79 17.42 54.60
C LEU A 25 28.58 15.91 54.45
N LEU A 26 27.30 15.50 54.35
CA LEU A 26 26.91 14.10 54.07
C LEU A 26 25.52 13.96 53.40
N LEU A 27 24.98 15.02 52.78
CA LEU A 27 23.63 15.00 52.17
C LEU A 27 23.56 15.32 50.67
N PHE A 28 24.68 15.60 49.99
CA PHE A 28 24.67 15.96 48.57
C PHE A 28 25.03 14.83 47.58
N PHE A 29 25.38 13.63 48.07
CA PHE A 29 25.60 12.46 47.21
C PHE A 29 24.42 11.49 47.13
N TRP A 30 23.36 11.70 47.92
CA TRP A 30 22.16 10.85 47.89
C TRP A 30 21.07 11.35 46.93
N GLY A 31 21.00 12.65 46.63
CA GLY A 31 19.96 13.21 45.75
C GLY A 31 20.15 12.92 44.26
N ALA A 32 21.40 12.83 43.79
CA ALA A 32 21.68 12.47 42.38
C ALA A 32 21.47 10.97 42.15
N GLY A 33 21.89 10.10 43.08
CA GLY A 33 21.66 8.65 42.98
C GLY A 33 20.18 8.25 43.05
N PHE A 34 19.34 9.01 43.76
CA PHE A 34 17.89 8.78 43.81
C PHE A 34 17.18 9.14 42.51
N LEU A 35 17.52 10.28 41.89
CA LEU A 35 16.94 10.70 40.61
C LEU A 35 17.37 9.77 39.45
N PHE A 36 18.64 9.35 39.42
CA PHE A 36 19.11 8.34 38.46
C PHE A 36 18.49 6.94 38.73
N GLY A 37 18.24 6.60 40.00
CA GLY A 37 17.57 5.35 40.37
C GLY A 37 16.08 5.30 40.01
N GLU A 38 15.36 6.42 40.13
CA GLU A 38 13.95 6.53 39.73
C GLU A 38 13.76 6.51 38.21
N GLU A 39 14.60 7.20 37.44
CA GLU A 39 14.57 7.13 35.97
C GLU A 39 14.90 5.71 35.47
N GLN A 40 15.90 5.05 36.06
CA GLN A 40 16.28 3.68 35.69
C GLN A 40 15.20 2.66 36.10
N ALA A 41 14.55 2.84 37.26
CA ALA A 41 13.44 1.99 37.68
C ALA A 41 12.18 2.17 36.80
N SER A 42 11.87 3.40 36.39
CA SER A 42 10.79 3.70 35.45
C SER A 42 11.04 3.06 34.08
N GLU A 43 12.27 3.16 33.56
CA GLU A 43 12.64 2.55 32.28
C GLU A 43 12.60 1.00 32.32
N VAL A 44 13.00 0.40 33.44
CA VAL A 44 12.88 -1.05 33.67
C VAL A 44 11.40 -1.46 33.75
N ASN A 45 10.57 -0.74 34.48
CA ASN A 45 9.13 -1.05 34.56
C ASN A 45 8.45 -0.91 33.19
N HIS A 46 8.85 0.06 32.37
CA HIS A 46 8.38 0.19 30.99
C HIS A 46 8.69 -1.06 30.19
N GLN A 47 9.97 -1.46 30.13
CA GLN A 47 10.41 -2.64 29.38
C GLN A 47 9.72 -3.92 29.88
N MET A 48 9.60 -4.10 31.20
CA MET A 48 8.94 -5.28 31.76
C MET A 48 7.44 -5.33 31.44
N SER A 49 6.75 -4.17 31.43
CA SER A 49 5.31 -4.13 31.09
C SER A 49 5.06 -4.33 29.59
N ASP A 50 5.96 -3.88 28.71
CA ASP A 50 5.90 -4.15 27.27
C ASP A 50 5.98 -5.66 27.00
N GLU A 51 6.86 -6.40 27.71
CA GLU A 51 6.97 -7.85 27.55
C GLU A 51 5.65 -8.61 27.84
N TYR A 52 4.85 -8.14 28.80
CA TYR A 52 3.56 -8.76 29.10
C TYR A 52 2.56 -8.57 27.96
N VAL A 53 2.52 -7.37 27.38
CA VAL A 53 1.66 -7.06 26.23
C VAL A 53 2.05 -7.93 25.04
N ASP A 54 3.34 -8.05 24.75
CA ASP A 54 3.84 -8.87 23.65
C ASP A 54 3.52 -10.37 23.83
N LYS A 55 3.74 -10.90 25.04
CA LYS A 55 3.41 -12.29 25.38
C LYS A 55 1.90 -12.53 25.30
N ALA A 56 1.08 -11.59 25.75
CA ALA A 56 -0.37 -11.70 25.72
C ALA A 56 -0.92 -11.68 24.28
N TRP A 57 -0.41 -10.80 23.41
CA TRP A 57 -0.77 -10.81 21.98
C TRP A 57 -0.33 -12.10 21.29
N ALA A 58 0.89 -12.59 21.56
CA ALA A 58 1.38 -13.85 21.01
C ALA A 58 0.51 -15.05 21.44
N ALA A 59 0.13 -15.13 22.72
CA ALA A 59 -0.77 -16.17 23.23
C ALA A 59 -2.18 -16.07 22.62
N SER A 60 -2.70 -14.84 22.46
CA SER A 60 -4.01 -14.60 21.82
C SER A 60 -4.01 -15.04 20.35
N GLY A 61 -2.97 -14.70 19.59
CA GLY A 61 -2.81 -15.13 18.19
C GLY A 61 -2.64 -16.65 18.03
N ALA A 62 -2.10 -17.33 19.04
CA ALA A 62 -1.99 -18.79 19.09
C ALA A 62 -3.28 -19.49 19.56
N GLY A 63 -4.33 -18.74 19.96
CA GLY A 63 -5.56 -19.30 20.53
C GLY A 63 -5.40 -19.87 21.95
N ASN A 64 -4.30 -19.59 22.65
CA ASN A 64 -4.01 -20.09 23.99
C ASN A 64 -4.66 -19.20 25.06
N PHE A 65 -5.99 -19.26 25.18
CA PHE A 65 -6.74 -18.36 26.06
C PHE A 65 -6.31 -18.43 27.54
N GLN A 66 -5.94 -19.61 28.04
CA GLN A 66 -5.48 -19.76 29.43
C GLN A 66 -4.17 -19.00 29.70
N ASP A 67 -3.24 -19.02 28.75
CA ASP A 67 -2.02 -18.23 28.85
C ASP A 67 -2.32 -16.75 28.77
N VAL A 68 -3.24 -16.32 27.89
CA VAL A 68 -3.69 -14.92 27.86
C VAL A 68 -4.17 -14.49 29.24
N TYR A 69 -5.12 -15.23 29.84
CA TYR A 69 -5.68 -14.89 31.14
C TYR A 69 -4.61 -14.79 32.22
N ARG A 70 -3.68 -15.76 32.27
CA ARG A 70 -2.58 -15.77 33.22
C ARG A 70 -1.65 -14.57 33.03
N ILE A 71 -1.16 -14.34 31.81
CA ILE A 71 -0.20 -13.27 31.47
C ILE A 71 -0.81 -11.89 31.76
N THR A 72 -2.06 -11.65 31.34
CA THR A 72 -2.71 -10.36 31.56
C THR A 72 -2.97 -10.12 33.04
N ASN A 73 -3.39 -11.14 33.80
CA ASN A 73 -3.57 -11.03 35.25
C ASN A 73 -2.26 -10.73 35.96
N GLU A 74 -1.17 -11.42 35.64
CA GLU A 74 0.16 -11.15 36.20
C GLU A 74 0.60 -9.70 35.93
N CYS A 75 0.35 -9.18 34.72
CA CYS A 75 0.64 -7.78 34.38
C CYS A 75 -0.19 -6.80 35.22
N ILE A 76 -1.50 -7.04 35.32
CA ILE A 76 -2.43 -6.18 36.05
C ILE A 76 -2.11 -6.18 37.55
N GLU A 77 -1.82 -7.35 38.13
CA GLU A 77 -1.43 -7.49 39.54
C GLU A 77 -0.12 -6.76 39.85
N LYS A 78 0.86 -6.86 38.95
CA LYS A 78 2.19 -6.30 39.14
C LYS A 78 2.23 -4.78 38.94
N PHE A 79 1.55 -4.27 37.90
CA PHE A 79 1.69 -2.87 37.48
C PHE A 79 0.42 -2.03 37.66
N GLY A 80 -0.70 -2.63 38.05
CA GLY A 80 -2.00 -1.95 38.15
C GLY A 80 -2.00 -0.75 39.10
N LYS A 81 -1.30 -0.83 40.24
CA LYS A 81 -1.21 0.30 41.19
C LYS A 81 -0.50 1.51 40.60
N GLU A 82 0.57 1.29 39.83
CA GLU A 82 1.30 2.36 39.14
C GLU A 82 0.44 2.93 38.00
N ALA A 83 -0.21 2.07 37.22
CA ALA A 83 -1.14 2.48 36.17
C ALA A 83 -2.28 3.34 36.71
N ASP A 84 -2.88 2.98 37.84
CA ASP A 84 -3.96 3.73 38.50
C ASP A 84 -3.48 5.12 38.94
N ALA A 85 -2.29 5.22 39.52
CA ALA A 85 -1.70 6.49 39.93
C ALA A 85 -1.45 7.40 38.71
N LEU A 86 -0.93 6.84 37.61
CA LEU A 86 -0.71 7.57 36.36
C LEU A 86 -2.03 8.06 35.75
N ALA A 87 -3.06 7.22 35.74
CA ALA A 87 -4.38 7.53 35.18
C ALA A 87 -5.04 8.72 35.89
N GLN A 88 -4.91 8.81 37.21
CA GLN A 88 -5.47 9.92 38.01
C GLN A 88 -4.86 11.29 37.66
N THR A 89 -3.68 11.32 37.02
CA THR A 89 -3.06 12.58 36.56
C THR A 89 -3.64 13.10 35.25
N LEU A 90 -4.45 12.32 34.54
CA LEU A 90 -4.97 12.64 33.21
C LEU A 90 -6.44 13.06 33.24
N ASN A 91 -6.74 14.17 32.57
CA ASN A 91 -8.10 14.61 32.26
C ASN A 91 -8.37 14.68 30.75
N ASN A 92 -7.38 14.33 29.93
CA ASN A 92 -7.45 14.23 28.47
C ASN A 92 -6.28 13.37 27.97
N PHE A 93 -6.26 13.02 26.69
CA PHE A 93 -5.13 12.32 26.08
C PHE A 93 -3.82 13.12 26.24
N PRO A 94 -2.72 12.46 26.65
CA PRO A 94 -1.43 13.11 26.77
C PRO A 94 -0.91 13.57 25.40
N SER A 95 -0.27 14.74 25.37
CA SER A 95 0.42 15.23 24.16
C SER A 95 1.48 14.22 23.70
N GLN A 96 1.80 14.18 22.39
CA GLN A 96 2.79 13.24 21.83
C GLN A 96 4.11 13.17 22.62
N LYS A 97 4.62 14.31 23.08
CA LYS A 97 5.88 14.40 23.84
C LYS A 97 5.82 13.76 25.23
N LYS A 98 4.63 13.59 25.80
CA LYS A 98 4.41 13.04 27.14
C LYS A 98 3.89 11.61 27.12
N ARG A 99 3.62 11.02 25.95
CA ARG A 99 3.04 9.67 25.84
C ARG A 99 3.88 8.59 26.51
N GLY A 100 5.21 8.66 26.34
CA GLY A 100 6.12 7.70 26.95
C GLY A 100 6.04 7.67 28.48
N MET A 101 5.62 8.75 29.13
CA MET A 101 5.45 8.80 30.59
C MET A 101 4.27 7.95 31.11
N TYR A 102 3.38 7.54 30.22
CA TYR A 102 2.16 6.79 30.54
C TYR A 102 2.21 5.35 30.02
N GLN A 103 3.40 4.86 29.65
CA GLN A 103 3.55 3.56 28.98
C GLN A 103 3.06 2.41 29.86
N VAL A 104 3.40 2.37 31.15
CA VAL A 104 2.92 1.34 32.08
C VAL A 104 1.38 1.30 32.14
N MET A 105 0.75 2.48 32.26
CA MET A 105 -0.72 2.59 32.24
C MET A 105 -1.31 2.09 30.92
N ASN A 106 -0.73 2.49 29.79
CA ASN A 106 -1.16 2.05 28.47
C ASN A 106 -1.01 0.53 28.31
N ASN A 107 0.07 -0.06 28.83
CA ASN A 107 0.32 -1.50 28.77
C ASN A 107 -0.66 -2.29 29.63
N VAL A 108 -0.91 -1.85 30.87
CA VAL A 108 -1.94 -2.46 31.73
C VAL A 108 -3.32 -2.38 31.07
N ALA A 109 -3.70 -1.22 30.54
CA ALA A 109 -4.95 -1.05 29.80
C ALA A 109 -5.03 -1.95 28.55
N THR A 110 -3.91 -2.13 27.86
CA THR A 110 -3.81 -3.05 26.71
C THR A 110 -3.99 -4.51 27.15
N CYS A 111 -3.40 -4.92 28.28
CA CYS A 111 -3.60 -6.26 28.86
C CYS A 111 -5.07 -6.52 29.21
N TYR A 112 -5.78 -5.55 29.80
CA TYR A 112 -7.23 -5.65 29.98
C TYR A 112 -7.96 -5.83 28.65
N PHE A 113 -7.61 -5.05 27.62
CA PHE A 113 -8.22 -5.18 26.29
C PHE A 113 -8.01 -6.57 25.69
N ILE A 114 -6.76 -7.09 25.70
CA ILE A 114 -6.42 -8.42 25.18
C ILE A 114 -7.20 -9.51 25.92
N GLN A 115 -7.33 -9.38 27.25
CA GLN A 115 -8.11 -10.31 28.07
C GLN A 115 -9.60 -10.29 27.68
N GLY A 116 -10.18 -9.12 27.48
CA GLY A 116 -11.57 -8.96 27.03
C GLY A 116 -11.80 -9.59 25.65
N GLU A 117 -10.89 -9.35 24.72
CA GLU A 117 -10.93 -9.95 23.38
C GLU A 117 -10.75 -11.47 23.41
N ALA A 118 -9.91 -12.01 24.31
CA ALA A 118 -9.77 -13.45 24.49
C ALA A 118 -11.08 -14.10 24.98
N TYR A 119 -11.76 -13.50 25.97
CA TYR A 119 -13.07 -13.97 26.39
C TYR A 119 -14.10 -13.90 25.26
N LEU A 120 -14.09 -12.82 24.47
CA LEU A 120 -14.96 -12.67 23.31
C LEU A 120 -14.75 -13.79 22.29
N LYS A 121 -13.49 -14.04 21.90
CA LYS A 121 -13.09 -15.08 20.96
C LYS A 121 -13.46 -16.47 21.46
N GLU A 122 -13.18 -16.78 22.72
CA GLU A 122 -13.56 -18.06 23.35
C GLU A 122 -15.09 -18.23 23.33
N GLY A 123 -15.86 -17.18 23.65
CA GLY A 123 -17.32 -17.21 23.57
C GLY A 123 -17.85 -17.44 22.15
N ILE A 124 -17.24 -16.82 21.14
CA ILE A 124 -17.57 -17.02 19.72
C ILE A 124 -17.33 -18.48 19.31
N ILE A 125 -16.20 -19.07 19.71
CA ILE A 125 -15.89 -20.48 19.44
C ILE A 125 -16.92 -21.40 20.09
N LEU A 126 -17.21 -21.20 21.37
CA LEU A 126 -18.21 -21.99 22.10
C LEU A 126 -19.60 -21.88 21.49
N MET A 127 -19.99 -20.69 21.01
CA MET A 127 -21.25 -20.49 20.31
C MET A 127 -21.32 -21.35 19.03
N LYS A 128 -20.23 -21.40 18.24
CA LYS A 128 -20.14 -22.22 17.03
C LYS A 128 -20.18 -23.71 17.32
N GLU A 129 -19.65 -24.14 18.46
CA GLU A 129 -19.73 -25.52 18.94
C GLU A 129 -21.11 -25.90 19.53
N GLY A 130 -22.09 -24.97 19.52
CA GLY A 130 -23.43 -25.19 20.09
C GLY A 130 -23.50 -25.05 21.61
N LYS A 131 -22.44 -24.60 22.28
CA LYS A 131 -22.34 -24.46 23.74
C LYS A 131 -22.83 -23.08 24.20
N GLN A 132 -24.12 -22.80 24.02
CA GLN A 132 -24.70 -21.46 24.20
C GLN A 132 -24.52 -20.87 25.61
N GLU A 133 -24.71 -21.65 26.67
CA GLU A 133 -24.60 -21.12 28.04
C GLU A 133 -23.15 -20.76 28.41
N GLN A 134 -22.18 -21.59 28.00
CA GLN A 134 -20.76 -21.29 28.19
C GLN A 134 -20.35 -20.05 27.38
N ALA A 135 -20.87 -19.90 26.16
CA ALA A 135 -20.63 -18.70 25.35
C ALA A 135 -21.15 -17.43 26.05
N LYS A 136 -22.38 -17.46 26.60
CA LYS A 136 -22.96 -16.34 27.35
C LYS A 136 -22.10 -15.95 28.55
N GLU A 137 -21.58 -16.92 29.29
CA GLU A 137 -20.67 -16.68 30.41
C GLU A 137 -19.41 -15.94 29.95
N LYS A 138 -18.80 -16.38 28.84
CA LYS A 138 -17.61 -15.73 28.27
C LYS A 138 -17.91 -14.31 27.79
N PHE A 139 -19.06 -14.06 27.16
CA PHE A 139 -19.44 -12.69 26.79
C PHE A 139 -19.67 -11.79 28.00
N ALA A 140 -20.19 -12.33 29.10
CA ALA A 140 -20.32 -11.59 30.36
C ALA A 140 -18.94 -11.24 30.94
N CYS A 141 -17.98 -12.17 30.92
CA CYS A 141 -16.59 -11.93 31.30
C CYS A 141 -15.95 -10.84 30.42
N ALA A 142 -16.07 -10.95 29.10
CA ALA A 142 -15.55 -9.96 28.15
C ALA A 142 -16.12 -8.55 28.45
N LYS A 143 -17.45 -8.45 28.55
CA LYS A 143 -18.14 -7.19 28.86
C LYS A 143 -17.65 -6.58 30.17
N LYS A 144 -17.50 -7.39 31.22
CA LYS A 144 -17.00 -6.93 32.53
C LYS A 144 -15.60 -6.31 32.40
N VAL A 145 -14.69 -7.01 31.73
CA VAL A 145 -13.31 -6.56 31.52
C VAL A 145 -13.25 -5.27 30.70
N PHE A 146 -14.03 -5.18 29.63
CA PHE A 146 -14.11 -3.96 28.81
C PHE A 146 -14.67 -2.76 29.56
N LEU A 147 -15.73 -2.95 30.35
CA LEU A 147 -16.27 -1.88 31.19
C LEU A 147 -15.28 -1.41 32.26
N GLU A 148 -14.48 -2.33 32.81
CA GLU A 148 -13.44 -2.00 33.78
C GLU A 148 -12.34 -1.13 33.16
N VAL A 149 -11.81 -1.49 31.99
CA VAL A 149 -10.76 -0.69 31.33
C VAL A 149 -11.28 0.66 30.85
N ILE A 150 -12.53 0.74 30.40
CA ILE A 150 -13.20 2.00 30.02
C ILE A 150 -13.27 2.95 31.22
N GLY A 151 -13.60 2.43 32.40
CA GLY A 151 -13.73 3.22 33.62
C GLY A 151 -12.38 3.64 34.21
N LYS A 152 -11.42 2.72 34.27
CA LYS A 152 -10.11 2.96 34.89
C LYS A 152 -9.19 3.82 34.03
N TYR A 153 -9.16 3.58 32.71
CA TYR A 153 -8.14 4.16 31.82
C TYR A 153 -8.75 4.82 30.58
N PRO A 154 -9.63 5.83 30.73
CA PRO A 154 -10.37 6.43 29.62
C PRO A 154 -9.49 7.15 28.57
N TYR A 155 -8.24 7.44 28.91
CA TYR A 155 -7.26 8.11 28.05
C TYR A 155 -6.07 7.21 27.65
N ALA A 156 -6.16 5.90 27.93
CA ALA A 156 -5.13 4.96 27.49
C ALA A 156 -5.11 4.79 25.96
N GLN A 157 -3.90 4.65 25.43
CA GLN A 157 -3.67 4.45 24.00
C GLN A 157 -2.69 3.31 23.78
N ALA A 158 -2.98 2.43 22.82
CA ALA A 158 -2.06 1.39 22.40
C ALA A 158 -1.43 1.76 21.04
N TRP A 159 -0.18 1.36 20.86
CA TRP A 159 0.53 1.49 19.59
C TRP A 159 0.16 0.31 18.67
N ASP A 160 -0.27 0.61 17.46
CA ASP A 160 -0.35 -0.34 16.37
C ASP A 160 0.99 -0.36 15.62
N PRO A 161 1.62 -1.54 15.47
CA PRO A 161 2.88 -1.68 14.72
C PRO A 161 2.81 -1.20 13.27
N ARG A 162 1.62 -1.02 12.70
CA ARG A 162 1.37 -0.44 11.37
C ARG A 162 1.41 1.09 11.36
N GLY A 163 1.66 1.75 12.49
CA GLY A 163 2.12 3.13 12.54
C GLY A 163 1.17 4.15 13.19
N TRP A 164 0.13 3.72 13.91
CA TRP A 164 -0.82 4.63 14.56
C TRP A 164 -1.08 4.25 16.02
N TYR A 165 -1.56 5.21 16.81
CA TYR A 165 -2.11 4.92 18.13
C TYR A 165 -3.64 4.82 18.04
N TRP A 166 -4.22 3.91 18.80
CA TRP A 166 -5.66 3.75 18.91
C TRP A 166 -6.12 3.86 20.37
N SER A 167 -7.38 4.25 20.56
CA SER A 167 -7.99 4.44 21.87
C SER A 167 -8.52 3.09 22.39
N ILE A 168 -7.98 2.64 23.53
CA ILE A 168 -8.45 1.40 24.19
C ILE A 168 -9.93 1.53 24.53
N ARG A 169 -10.33 2.70 25.07
CA ARG A 169 -11.72 2.98 25.43
C ARG A 169 -12.67 2.85 24.24
N GLU A 170 -12.34 3.48 23.12
CA GLU A 170 -13.23 3.48 21.94
C GLU A 170 -13.38 2.08 21.36
N ALA A 171 -12.29 1.29 21.32
CA ALA A 171 -12.34 -0.09 20.88
C ALA A 171 -13.19 -0.96 21.83
N SER A 172 -12.93 -0.88 23.14
CA SER A 172 -13.70 -1.59 24.17
C SER A 172 -15.19 -1.23 24.13
N GLN A 173 -15.54 0.05 23.95
CA GLN A 173 -16.93 0.51 23.89
C GLN A 173 -17.68 -0.13 22.71
N LYS A 174 -17.05 -0.17 21.53
CA LYS A 174 -17.64 -0.84 20.36
C LYS A 174 -17.92 -2.32 20.63
N THR A 175 -16.99 -3.02 21.27
CA THR A 175 -17.18 -4.44 21.61
C THR A 175 -18.29 -4.64 22.64
N VAL A 176 -18.38 -3.79 23.67
CA VAL A 176 -19.49 -3.83 24.65
C VAL A 176 -20.84 -3.64 23.97
N GLU A 177 -20.96 -2.64 23.08
CA GLU A 177 -22.20 -2.41 22.33
C GLU A 177 -22.60 -3.62 21.47
N LYS A 178 -21.64 -4.32 20.84
CA LYS A 178 -21.89 -5.56 20.10
C LYS A 178 -22.44 -6.66 21.02
N ILE A 179 -21.84 -6.85 22.19
CA ILE A 179 -22.30 -7.85 23.18
C ILE A 179 -23.73 -7.53 23.63
N GLU A 180 -24.04 -6.26 23.94
CA GLU A 180 -25.36 -5.84 24.40
C GLU A 180 -26.46 -6.00 23.35
N LYS A 181 -26.12 -5.78 22.07
CA LYS A 181 -27.04 -5.99 20.95
C LYS A 181 -27.19 -7.46 20.55
N GLY A 182 -26.36 -8.36 21.09
CA GLY A 182 -26.26 -9.75 20.63
C GLY A 182 -25.62 -9.89 19.24
N GLU A 183 -24.90 -8.86 18.78
CA GLU A 183 -24.25 -8.77 17.47
C GLU A 183 -22.77 -9.15 17.53
N VAL A 184 -22.40 -10.05 18.44
CA VAL A 184 -21.00 -10.46 18.66
C VAL A 184 -20.37 -11.07 17.41
N ILE A 185 -21.21 -11.70 16.57
CA ILE A 185 -20.87 -12.09 15.20
C ILE A 185 -21.87 -11.39 14.29
N LYS A 186 -21.42 -10.36 13.58
CA LYS A 186 -22.21 -9.75 12.52
C LYS A 186 -21.88 -10.45 11.22
N MET A 187 -22.79 -11.30 10.74
CA MET A 187 -22.64 -11.93 9.43
C MET A 187 -23.29 -11.11 8.34
N GLY A 188 -22.62 -11.03 7.19
CA GLY A 188 -23.18 -10.50 5.95
C GLY A 188 -22.40 -9.29 5.44
N VAL A 189 -23.04 -8.52 4.56
CA VAL A 189 -22.41 -7.40 3.85
C VAL A 189 -22.89 -6.08 4.45
N GLU A 190 -22.01 -5.09 4.54
CA GLU A 190 -22.43 -3.75 4.95
C GLU A 190 -23.47 -3.14 4.01
N PRO A 191 -24.60 -2.60 4.53
CA PRO A 191 -25.64 -2.02 3.69
C PRO A 191 -25.11 -0.92 2.75
N PRO A 192 -25.72 -0.75 1.55
CA PRO A 192 -25.43 0.36 0.63
C PRO A 192 -25.50 1.71 1.33
N GLN A 193 -24.42 2.47 1.20
CA GLN A 193 -24.40 3.88 1.53
C GLN A 193 -25.22 4.65 0.48
N PRO A 194 -25.88 5.76 0.85
CA PRO A 194 -26.65 6.55 -0.10
C PRO A 194 -25.80 7.04 -1.28
N VAL A 195 -26.31 6.86 -2.50
CA VAL A 195 -25.67 7.38 -3.71
C VAL A 195 -25.74 8.90 -3.71
N GLU A 196 -24.60 9.55 -3.85
CA GLU A 196 -24.53 11.01 -3.91
C GLU A 196 -24.79 11.51 -5.34
N LYS A 197 -25.38 12.70 -5.45
CA LYS A 197 -25.61 13.32 -6.77
C LYS A 197 -24.30 13.83 -7.35
N GLU A 198 -23.99 13.42 -8.57
CA GLU A 198 -22.86 13.99 -9.33
C GLU A 198 -23.16 15.41 -9.82
N ILE A 199 -22.23 16.33 -9.54
CA ILE A 199 -22.29 17.71 -10.01
C ILE A 199 -20.95 18.09 -10.66
N LYS A 200 -20.92 18.02 -11.99
CA LYS A 200 -19.73 18.33 -12.80
C LYS A 200 -19.46 19.84 -12.87
N VAL A 201 -18.20 20.19 -13.07
CA VAL A 201 -17.76 21.56 -13.35
C VAL A 201 -18.39 22.06 -14.65
N LYS A 202 -18.89 23.30 -14.63
CA LYS A 202 -19.25 24.07 -15.81
C LYS A 202 -18.41 25.34 -15.79
N LEU A 203 -17.56 25.52 -16.80
CA LEU A 203 -16.66 26.66 -16.83
C LEU A 203 -17.39 27.92 -17.34
N TYR A 204 -17.13 29.05 -16.70
CA TYR A 204 -17.42 30.40 -17.17
C TYR A 204 -16.44 30.86 -18.25
N ASP A 205 -15.16 30.50 -18.11
CA ASP A 205 -14.08 30.88 -19.05
C ASP A 205 -13.23 29.66 -19.42
N TYR A 206 -13.39 29.20 -20.67
CA TYR A 206 -12.68 28.03 -21.22
C TYR A 206 -11.23 28.36 -21.68
N GLY A 207 -10.86 29.63 -21.73
CA GLY A 207 -9.66 30.13 -22.39
C GLY A 207 -9.74 30.10 -23.92
N LEU A 208 -8.93 30.94 -24.57
CA LEU A 208 -9.02 31.21 -26.01
C LEU A 208 -8.16 30.28 -26.89
N GLU A 209 -7.24 29.50 -26.31
CA GLU A 209 -6.24 28.75 -27.08
C GLU A 209 -6.19 27.26 -26.66
N PHE A 210 -6.06 26.33 -27.62
CA PHE A 210 -5.81 24.91 -27.33
C PHE A 210 -5.03 24.22 -28.47
N PRO A 211 -3.88 23.58 -28.19
CA PRO A 211 -3.12 23.67 -26.93
C PRO A 211 -2.60 25.11 -26.71
N VAL A 212 -2.17 25.43 -25.49
CA VAL A 212 -1.54 26.73 -25.19
C VAL A 212 -0.09 26.71 -25.67
N ASP A 213 0.28 27.66 -26.52
CA ASP A 213 1.65 27.91 -26.98
C ASP A 213 2.36 28.88 -26.05
N TYR A 214 3.08 28.33 -25.08
CA TYR A 214 3.79 29.12 -24.07
C TYR A 214 4.91 30.00 -24.66
N GLU A 215 5.48 29.66 -25.83
CA GLU A 215 6.54 30.48 -26.43
C GLU A 215 6.03 31.85 -26.91
N LYS A 216 4.74 31.96 -27.19
CA LYS A 216 4.07 33.21 -27.55
C LYS A 216 3.97 34.19 -26.37
N TYR A 217 3.96 33.68 -25.14
CA TYR A 217 3.63 34.47 -23.95
C TYR A 217 4.78 34.60 -22.96
N GLY A 218 5.92 33.96 -23.23
CA GLY A 218 7.05 33.94 -22.32
C GLY A 218 8.25 33.20 -22.88
N GLU A 219 9.21 32.95 -22.01
CA GLU A 219 10.53 32.42 -22.38
C GLU A 219 10.92 31.26 -21.47
N PHE A 220 11.37 30.16 -22.06
CA PHE A 220 11.95 29.03 -21.34
C PHE A 220 13.46 29.24 -21.15
N ILE A 221 13.92 29.13 -19.91
CA ILE A 221 15.33 29.29 -19.54
C ILE A 221 15.83 27.97 -18.96
N GLY A 222 17.03 27.53 -19.36
CA GLY A 222 17.69 26.37 -18.77
C GLY A 222 17.00 25.02 -19.04
N ILE A 223 16.33 24.86 -20.19
CA ILE A 223 15.69 23.59 -20.58
C ILE A 223 16.70 22.43 -20.47
N GLY A 224 16.27 21.34 -19.83
CA GLY A 224 17.08 20.14 -19.65
C GLY A 224 18.14 20.26 -18.56
N THR A 225 18.05 21.26 -17.68
CA THR A 225 18.99 21.48 -16.57
C THR A 225 18.28 21.67 -15.23
N GLU A 226 19.03 21.67 -14.13
CA GLU A 226 18.52 22.00 -12.79
C GLU A 226 18.07 23.47 -12.64
N ASN A 227 18.49 24.34 -13.56
CA ASN A 227 18.17 25.76 -13.57
C ASN A 227 16.92 26.10 -14.39
N TYR A 228 16.13 25.09 -14.78
CA TYR A 228 14.93 25.29 -15.58
C TYR A 228 13.96 26.27 -14.91
N ARG A 229 13.48 27.25 -15.68
CA ARG A 229 12.33 28.09 -15.32
C ARG A 229 11.65 28.65 -16.55
N TYR A 230 10.36 28.95 -16.43
CA TYR A 230 9.62 29.69 -17.44
C TYR A 230 9.30 31.10 -16.93
N VAL A 231 9.62 32.11 -17.74
CA VAL A 231 9.41 33.52 -17.44
C VAL A 231 8.26 34.05 -18.28
N ILE A 232 7.16 34.43 -17.63
CA ILE A 232 6.00 35.03 -18.30
C ILE A 232 6.36 36.46 -18.75
N LYS A 233 6.16 36.76 -20.04
CA LYS A 233 6.35 38.11 -20.63
C LYS A 233 5.02 38.80 -20.91
N ASP A 234 3.97 38.04 -21.26
CA ASP A 234 2.60 38.53 -21.44
C ASP A 234 1.63 37.79 -20.49
N PRO A 235 1.49 38.25 -19.24
CA PRO A 235 0.63 37.60 -18.26
C PRO A 235 -0.87 37.71 -18.60
N ILE A 236 -1.29 38.78 -19.28
CA ILE A 236 -2.70 39.00 -19.64
C ILE A 236 -3.09 38.06 -20.78
N GLY A 237 -2.26 37.99 -21.83
CA GLY A 237 -2.48 37.08 -22.95
C GLY A 237 -2.44 35.62 -22.52
N LEU A 238 -1.48 35.23 -21.67
CA LEU A 238 -1.39 33.86 -21.17
C LEU A 238 -2.62 33.49 -20.33
N SER A 239 -3.06 34.39 -19.44
CA SER A 239 -4.28 34.19 -18.64
C SER A 239 -5.52 33.98 -19.51
N ARG A 240 -5.67 34.75 -20.59
CA ARG A 240 -6.77 34.58 -21.56
C ARG A 240 -6.64 33.28 -22.37
N ALA A 241 -5.42 32.79 -22.63
CA ALA A 241 -5.20 31.55 -23.36
C ALA A 241 -5.58 30.31 -22.54
N THR A 242 -5.22 30.30 -21.25
CA THR A 242 -5.39 29.13 -20.37
C THR A 242 -6.84 28.90 -19.96
N GLY A 243 -7.55 29.96 -19.53
CA GLY A 243 -8.92 29.87 -18.99
C GLY A 243 -8.95 29.67 -17.48
N GLU A 244 -10.14 29.72 -16.88
CA GLU A 244 -10.28 29.85 -15.43
C GLU A 244 -9.73 28.64 -14.65
N GLY A 245 -9.07 28.95 -13.52
CA GLY A 245 -8.47 27.95 -12.65
C GLY A 245 -7.21 27.28 -13.22
N ILE A 246 -6.76 27.70 -14.40
CA ILE A 246 -5.50 27.26 -15.00
C ILE A 246 -4.51 28.39 -14.95
N TYR A 247 -3.46 28.21 -14.14
CA TYR A 247 -2.40 29.19 -13.93
C TYR A 247 -1.84 29.71 -15.28
N PRO A 248 -1.69 31.03 -15.45
CA PRO A 248 -1.80 32.09 -14.43
C PRO A 248 -3.20 32.66 -14.21
N ASN A 249 -4.25 32.16 -14.87
CA ASN A 249 -5.60 32.71 -14.75
C ASN A 249 -6.31 32.27 -13.45
N THR A 250 -6.01 32.99 -12.37
CA THR A 250 -6.66 32.83 -11.06
C THR A 250 -7.78 33.83 -10.80
N SER A 251 -8.08 34.69 -11.78
CA SER A 251 -9.01 35.82 -11.61
C SER A 251 -10.38 35.58 -12.23
N SER A 252 -10.48 34.92 -13.39
CA SER A 252 -11.75 34.84 -14.12
C SER A 252 -12.85 34.08 -13.35
N ILE A 253 -12.45 33.15 -12.49
CA ILE A 253 -13.35 32.44 -11.56
C ILE A 253 -14.18 33.37 -10.66
N LYS A 254 -13.69 34.59 -10.38
CA LYS A 254 -14.42 35.57 -9.55
C LYS A 254 -15.67 36.10 -10.25
N PHE A 255 -15.76 35.97 -11.58
CA PHE A 255 -16.89 36.40 -12.39
C PHE A 255 -17.89 35.26 -12.66
N ASP A 256 -17.55 34.02 -12.30
CA ASP A 256 -18.47 32.90 -12.40
C ASP A 256 -19.69 33.13 -11.46
N PRO A 257 -20.93 33.18 -11.99
CA PRO A 257 -22.13 33.40 -11.18
C PRO A 257 -22.33 32.36 -10.08
N ARG A 258 -21.93 31.10 -10.32
CA ARG A 258 -22.02 30.02 -9.33
C ARG A 258 -20.99 30.22 -8.23
N PHE A 259 -19.76 30.60 -8.57
CA PHE A 259 -18.74 30.97 -7.57
C PHE A 259 -19.26 32.11 -6.68
N ILE A 260 -19.79 33.18 -7.27
CA ILE A 260 -20.34 34.33 -6.52
C ILE A 260 -21.42 33.89 -5.53
N LYS A 261 -22.29 32.96 -5.93
CA LYS A 261 -23.37 32.43 -5.09
C LYS A 261 -22.87 31.63 -3.88
N ILE A 262 -21.79 30.85 -4.04
CA ILE A 262 -21.33 29.92 -2.98
C ILE A 262 -20.06 30.37 -2.23
N LYS A 263 -19.35 31.41 -2.69
CA LYS A 263 -18.03 31.84 -2.16
C LYS A 263 -17.96 31.98 -0.64
N LYS A 264 -19.02 32.49 0.00
CA LYS A 264 -19.07 32.66 1.47
C LYS A 264 -19.08 31.32 2.23
N LYS A 265 -19.64 30.26 1.61
CA LYS A 265 -19.73 28.92 2.19
C LYS A 265 -18.42 28.14 2.03
N LEU A 266 -17.68 28.38 0.94
CA LEU A 266 -16.46 27.64 0.60
C LEU A 266 -15.39 27.69 1.70
N PHE A 267 -15.21 28.83 2.38
CA PHE A 267 -14.19 28.98 3.43
C PHE A 267 -14.41 28.09 4.65
N LYS A 268 -15.64 27.61 4.89
CA LYS A 268 -15.96 26.71 6.00
C LYS A 268 -15.81 25.23 5.62
N MET A 269 -15.58 24.94 4.34
CA MET A 269 -15.51 23.57 3.82
C MET A 269 -14.06 23.10 3.78
N ASP A 270 -13.86 21.84 4.17
CA ASP A 270 -12.59 21.17 4.05
C ASP A 270 -12.33 20.77 2.58
N GLN A 271 -11.16 21.15 2.05
CA GLN A 271 -10.82 20.92 0.63
C GLN A 271 -10.57 19.44 0.32
N TRP A 272 -10.05 18.68 1.28
CA TRP A 272 -9.65 17.28 1.11
C TRP A 272 -10.88 16.37 1.18
N LYS A 273 -11.85 16.67 2.04
CA LYS A 273 -13.18 16.03 2.03
C LYS A 273 -13.93 16.27 0.73
N LEU A 274 -13.83 17.48 0.16
CA LEU A 274 -14.50 17.80 -1.10
C LEU A 274 -13.84 17.18 -2.33
N LEU A 275 -12.51 16.97 -2.31
CA LEU A 275 -11.74 16.50 -3.46
C LEU A 275 -12.33 15.23 -4.08
N ASN A 276 -12.73 14.26 -3.23
CA ASN A 276 -13.26 12.99 -3.68
C ASN A 276 -14.79 12.88 -3.62
N SER A 277 -15.46 13.96 -3.24
CA SER A 277 -16.93 14.05 -3.29
C SER A 277 -17.45 14.05 -4.73
N ARG A 278 -18.75 13.83 -4.88
CA ARG A 278 -19.44 13.90 -6.18
C ARG A 278 -19.78 15.32 -6.63
N ASP A 279 -19.63 16.34 -5.77
CA ASP A 279 -19.78 17.76 -6.15
C ASP A 279 -18.46 18.35 -6.63
N LEU A 280 -18.01 17.89 -7.80
CA LEU A 280 -16.78 18.33 -8.47
C LEU A 280 -16.78 19.84 -8.74
N SER A 281 -17.94 20.44 -8.94
CA SER A 281 -18.04 21.90 -9.13
C SER A 281 -17.71 22.67 -7.85
N THR A 282 -18.27 22.30 -6.70
CA THR A 282 -17.90 22.92 -5.42
C THR A 282 -16.43 22.63 -5.08
N ALA A 283 -15.94 21.42 -5.35
CA ALA A 283 -14.54 21.07 -5.20
C ALA A 283 -13.63 21.97 -6.05
N PHE A 284 -13.96 22.19 -7.32
CA PHE A 284 -13.22 23.08 -8.23
C PHE A 284 -13.06 24.49 -7.66
N TYR A 285 -14.15 25.10 -7.17
CA TYR A 285 -14.07 26.43 -6.55
C TYR A 285 -13.28 26.42 -5.25
N ARG A 286 -13.46 25.40 -4.40
CA ARG A 286 -12.73 25.30 -3.13
C ARG A 286 -11.22 25.15 -3.33
N TRP A 287 -10.82 24.33 -4.28
CA TRP A 287 -9.43 24.11 -4.67
C TRP A 287 -8.81 25.36 -5.30
N ASN A 288 -9.58 26.13 -6.08
CA ASN A 288 -9.13 27.44 -6.55
C ASN A 288 -8.85 28.46 -5.42
N LEU A 289 -9.41 28.24 -4.23
CA LEU A 289 -9.16 29.04 -3.03
C LEU A 289 -8.23 28.35 -2.01
N SER A 290 -7.68 27.17 -2.31
CA SER A 290 -6.82 26.45 -1.37
C SER A 290 -5.49 27.17 -1.14
N SER A 291 -4.96 27.02 0.07
CA SER A 291 -3.62 27.49 0.48
C SER A 291 -2.52 26.49 0.18
N GLU A 292 -2.85 25.35 -0.44
CA GLU A 292 -1.88 24.34 -0.89
C GLU A 292 -0.84 24.93 -1.86
N PRO A 293 0.38 24.36 -1.95
CA PRO A 293 1.38 24.77 -2.93
C PRO A 293 0.80 24.83 -4.35
N LEU A 294 1.19 25.85 -5.14
CA LEU A 294 0.56 26.12 -6.44
C LEU A 294 0.55 24.92 -7.40
N GLY A 295 1.62 24.12 -7.44
CA GLY A 295 1.67 22.90 -8.24
C GLY A 295 0.68 21.84 -7.77
N VAL A 296 0.57 21.60 -6.45
CA VAL A 296 -0.39 20.67 -5.84
C VAL A 296 -1.82 21.11 -6.14
N LYS A 297 -2.11 22.40 -5.92
CA LYS A 297 -3.39 23.02 -6.25
C LYS A 297 -3.74 22.83 -7.73
N GLN A 298 -2.81 23.16 -8.63
CA GLN A 298 -3.02 23.04 -10.07
C GLN A 298 -3.26 21.58 -10.49
N PHE A 299 -2.61 20.61 -9.85
CA PHE A 299 -2.81 19.19 -10.10
C PHE A 299 -4.23 18.74 -9.78
N TYR A 300 -4.74 19.08 -8.59
CA TYR A 300 -6.10 18.69 -8.23
C TYR A 300 -7.16 19.44 -9.02
N ILE A 301 -6.90 20.68 -9.44
CA ILE A 301 -7.74 21.35 -10.44
C ILE A 301 -7.75 20.57 -11.76
N ALA A 302 -6.60 20.11 -12.24
CA ALA A 302 -6.51 19.28 -13.45
C ALA A 302 -7.30 17.96 -13.31
N ASP A 303 -7.18 17.28 -12.17
CA ASP A 303 -7.91 16.04 -11.88
C ASP A 303 -9.43 16.25 -11.80
N ILE A 304 -9.89 17.32 -11.15
CA ILE A 304 -11.31 17.69 -11.05
C ILE A 304 -11.89 18.03 -12.44
N LEU A 305 -11.14 18.77 -13.27
CA LEU A 305 -11.52 19.06 -14.65
C LEU A 305 -11.61 17.79 -15.48
N GLN A 306 -10.64 16.88 -15.31
CA GLN A 306 -10.63 15.59 -16.00
C GLN A 306 -11.84 14.74 -15.60
N ARG A 307 -12.13 14.60 -14.30
CA ARG A 307 -13.29 13.86 -13.78
C ARG A 307 -14.62 14.49 -14.18
N SER A 308 -14.64 15.81 -14.41
CA SER A 308 -15.80 16.52 -14.99
C SER A 308 -15.96 16.33 -16.50
N GLY A 309 -15.06 15.60 -17.17
CA GLY A 309 -15.08 15.39 -18.63
C GLY A 309 -14.50 16.55 -19.45
N LEU A 310 -13.90 17.56 -18.81
CA LEU A 310 -13.32 18.73 -19.47
C LEU A 310 -11.88 18.44 -19.94
N ILE A 311 -11.72 17.43 -20.79
CA ILE A 311 -10.41 16.83 -21.13
C ILE A 311 -9.41 17.84 -21.71
N LYS A 312 -9.84 18.75 -22.59
CA LYS A 312 -8.96 19.81 -23.12
C LYS A 312 -8.38 20.68 -22.01
N GLN A 313 -9.18 20.97 -20.98
CA GLN A 313 -8.79 21.85 -19.89
C GLN A 313 -7.96 21.11 -18.85
N ALA A 314 -8.22 19.83 -18.63
CA ALA A 314 -7.31 18.95 -17.90
C ALA A 314 -5.92 18.89 -18.57
N VAL A 315 -5.86 18.76 -19.91
CA VAL A 315 -4.59 18.79 -20.67
C VAL A 315 -3.86 20.12 -20.48
N LYS A 316 -4.55 21.27 -20.60
CA LYS A 316 -3.98 22.59 -20.31
C LYS A 316 -3.44 22.66 -18.89
N ALA A 317 -4.22 22.20 -17.90
CA ALA A 317 -3.88 22.26 -16.49
C ALA A 317 -2.69 21.37 -16.12
N TYR A 318 -2.62 20.12 -16.61
CA TYR A 318 -1.47 19.26 -16.42
C TYR A 318 -0.22 19.81 -17.11
N TYR A 319 -0.36 20.37 -18.31
CA TYR A 319 0.78 20.97 -19.02
C TYR A 319 1.29 22.24 -18.32
N ALA A 320 0.40 23.06 -17.75
CA ALA A 320 0.77 24.22 -16.93
C ALA A 320 1.65 23.83 -15.72
N ILE A 321 1.45 22.65 -15.14
CA ILE A 321 2.31 22.13 -14.06
C ILE A 321 3.73 21.88 -14.57
N LEU A 322 3.88 21.27 -15.75
CA LEU A 322 5.21 21.02 -16.33
C LEU A 322 5.95 22.32 -16.62
N VAL A 323 5.22 23.34 -17.08
CA VAL A 323 5.80 24.63 -17.44
C VAL A 323 6.18 25.44 -16.19
N HIS A 324 5.27 25.56 -15.22
CA HIS A 324 5.41 26.51 -14.10
C HIS A 324 5.85 25.88 -12.78
N PHE A 325 5.52 24.61 -12.53
CA PHE A 325 5.65 23.96 -11.23
C PHE A 325 6.31 22.56 -11.29
N PRO A 326 7.33 22.32 -12.13
CA PRO A 326 7.86 20.97 -12.34
C PRO A 326 8.52 20.38 -11.09
N SER A 327 9.11 21.22 -10.23
CA SER A 327 9.83 20.81 -9.02
C SER A 327 8.97 20.79 -7.75
N VAL A 328 7.66 21.01 -7.86
CA VAL A 328 6.78 20.98 -6.69
C VAL A 328 6.63 19.56 -6.18
N VAL A 329 6.87 19.39 -4.87
CA VAL A 329 6.67 18.15 -4.12
C VAL A 329 5.43 18.30 -3.25
N GLY A 330 4.53 17.33 -3.34
CA GLY A 330 3.46 17.11 -2.37
C GLY A 330 3.77 15.90 -1.48
N TRP A 331 2.81 15.51 -0.64
CA TRP A 331 2.98 14.41 0.31
C TRP A 331 1.82 13.42 0.18
N THR A 332 2.12 12.13 0.24
CA THR A 332 1.11 11.07 0.29
C THR A 332 0.55 10.92 1.70
N TYR A 333 -0.46 10.05 1.86
CA TYR A 333 -0.99 9.65 3.17
C TYR A 333 0.10 9.13 4.13
N TRP A 334 1.09 8.41 3.59
CA TRP A 334 2.22 7.83 4.33
C TRP A 334 3.40 8.79 4.51
N GLN A 335 3.23 10.08 4.22
CA GLN A 335 4.28 11.11 4.30
C GLN A 335 5.51 10.83 3.43
N THR A 336 5.32 10.13 2.32
CA THR A 336 6.37 9.96 1.30
C THR A 336 6.28 11.08 0.26
N PRO A 337 7.42 11.54 -0.32
CA PRO A 337 7.43 12.56 -1.36
C PRO A 337 6.60 12.18 -2.59
N TRP A 338 5.78 13.11 -3.07
CA TRP A 338 5.00 12.98 -4.29
C TRP A 338 5.41 14.06 -5.30
N TYR A 339 6.17 13.67 -6.33
CA TYR A 339 6.69 14.58 -7.35
C TYR A 339 5.60 14.99 -8.35
N VAL A 340 4.92 16.11 -8.08
CA VAL A 340 3.70 16.54 -8.78
C VAL A 340 3.94 16.74 -10.27
N GLY A 341 5.05 17.37 -10.65
CA GLY A 341 5.42 17.57 -12.06
C GLY A 341 5.61 16.25 -12.81
N LYS A 342 6.25 15.27 -12.17
CA LYS A 342 6.46 13.93 -12.75
C LYS A 342 5.13 13.24 -12.97
N VAL A 343 4.23 13.25 -11.98
CA VAL A 343 2.90 12.64 -12.13
C VAL A 343 2.07 13.37 -13.19
N ALA A 344 2.12 14.70 -13.25
CA ALA A 344 1.44 15.49 -14.28
C ALA A 344 1.91 15.12 -15.70
N LEU A 345 3.21 14.87 -15.90
CA LEU A 345 3.77 14.43 -17.18
C LEU A 345 3.13 13.14 -17.66
N TYR A 346 3.03 12.14 -16.79
CA TYR A 346 2.45 10.85 -17.16
C TYR A 346 0.92 10.90 -17.24
N ARG A 347 0.23 11.72 -16.45
CA ARG A 347 -1.20 12.01 -16.65
C ARG A 347 -1.45 12.64 -18.02
N LEU A 348 -0.61 13.58 -18.44
CA LEU A 348 -0.69 14.18 -19.76
C LEU A 348 -0.47 13.15 -20.88
N LYS A 349 0.58 12.33 -20.78
CA LYS A 349 0.83 11.21 -21.72
C LYS A 349 -0.37 10.26 -21.80
N PHE A 350 -0.93 9.88 -20.65
CA PHE A 350 -2.12 9.03 -20.56
C PHE A 350 -3.32 9.65 -21.28
N LEU A 351 -3.62 10.92 -21.02
CA LEU A 351 -4.75 11.60 -21.67
C LEU A 351 -4.59 11.68 -23.19
N LEU A 352 -3.38 11.97 -23.69
CA LEU A 352 -3.12 12.03 -25.13
C LEU A 352 -3.22 10.66 -25.81
N ARG A 353 -2.95 9.57 -25.09
CA ARG A 353 -3.16 8.19 -25.54
C ARG A 353 -4.63 7.82 -25.54
N LYS A 354 -5.33 8.06 -24.43
CA LYS A 354 -6.74 7.69 -24.20
C LYS A 354 -7.71 8.50 -25.06
N TYR A 355 -7.35 9.73 -25.41
CA TYR A 355 -8.17 10.63 -26.22
C TYR A 355 -7.47 11.00 -27.53
N PRO A 356 -7.30 10.04 -28.47
CA PRO A 356 -6.59 10.27 -29.72
C PRO A 356 -7.23 11.35 -30.61
N GLN A 357 -8.53 11.62 -30.44
CA GLN A 357 -9.27 12.69 -31.12
C GLN A 357 -8.76 14.10 -30.79
N LEU A 358 -7.98 14.27 -29.72
CA LEU A 358 -7.29 15.53 -29.45
C LEU A 358 -6.26 15.87 -30.54
N ASN A 359 -5.81 14.87 -31.32
CA ASN A 359 -4.84 15.03 -32.41
C ASN A 359 -3.52 15.70 -31.98
N LEU A 360 -3.09 15.45 -30.74
CA LEU A 360 -1.89 16.01 -30.14
C LEU A 360 -0.92 14.91 -29.70
N ARG A 361 0.37 15.21 -29.71
CA ARG A 361 1.42 14.45 -29.03
C ARG A 361 2.31 15.38 -28.23
N LEU A 362 2.84 14.88 -27.11
CA LEU A 362 3.81 15.59 -26.30
C LEU A 362 5.22 15.21 -26.79
N LYS A 363 5.93 16.17 -27.37
CA LYS A 363 7.26 15.98 -27.96
C LYS A 363 8.35 16.42 -26.97
N ASP A 364 9.42 15.64 -26.87
CA ASP A 364 10.67 15.96 -26.15
C ASP A 364 10.54 16.16 -24.62
N ALA A 365 9.36 15.93 -24.04
CA ALA A 365 9.12 16.15 -22.61
C ALA A 365 9.72 15.04 -21.73
N TYR A 366 10.50 15.45 -20.73
CA TYR A 366 10.98 14.57 -19.66
C TYR A 366 11.17 15.36 -18.36
N LEU A 367 11.00 14.67 -17.24
CA LEU A 367 11.27 15.21 -15.91
C LEU A 367 11.93 14.14 -15.08
N GLU A 368 13.15 14.42 -14.66
CA GLU A 368 13.97 13.52 -13.86
C GLU A 368 14.20 14.12 -12.49
N VAL A 369 14.11 13.26 -11.47
CA VAL A 369 14.39 13.60 -10.07
C VAL A 369 15.57 12.76 -9.64
N ILE A 370 16.75 13.35 -9.66
CA ILE A 370 17.98 12.73 -9.17
C ILE A 370 17.86 12.65 -7.64
N ASN A 371 18.19 11.49 -7.07
CA ASN A 371 18.02 11.12 -5.65
C ASN A 371 16.57 10.89 -5.17
N GLY A 372 15.57 10.95 -6.06
CA GLY A 372 14.16 10.87 -5.68
C GLY A 372 13.61 9.48 -5.30
N PHE A 373 14.46 8.55 -4.84
CA PHE A 373 14.07 7.19 -4.42
C PHE A 373 14.11 6.99 -2.90
N ASP A 374 14.35 8.05 -2.14
CA ASP A 374 14.23 8.09 -0.68
C ASP A 374 13.25 9.19 -0.23
N ASN A 375 13.09 9.37 1.08
CA ASN A 375 12.17 10.39 1.63
C ASN A 375 12.85 11.76 1.89
N ASN A 376 14.13 11.92 1.57
CA ASN A 376 14.92 13.11 1.86
C ASN A 376 14.93 14.10 0.69
N ILE A 377 13.86 14.89 0.55
CA ILE A 377 13.72 15.84 -0.55
C ILE A 377 14.80 16.94 -0.63
N ARG A 378 15.65 17.09 0.39
CA ARG A 378 16.70 18.12 0.44
C ARG A 378 17.87 17.81 -0.49
N ASN A 379 18.06 16.54 -0.87
CA ASN A 379 19.11 16.12 -1.80
C ASN A 379 18.62 15.98 -3.25
N ASP A 380 17.32 16.21 -3.51
CA ASP A 380 16.71 16.03 -4.82
C ASP A 380 17.16 17.11 -5.79
N LYS A 381 17.39 16.70 -7.05
CA LYS A 381 17.62 17.62 -8.16
C LYS A 381 16.68 17.33 -9.32
N PHE A 382 16.06 18.38 -9.84
CA PHE A 382 15.07 18.29 -10.91
C PHE A 382 15.69 18.66 -12.25
N ILE A 383 15.79 17.72 -13.18
CA ILE A 383 16.17 18.00 -14.56
C ILE A 383 14.91 18.03 -15.42
N VAL A 384 14.58 19.21 -15.95
CA VAL A 384 13.27 19.46 -16.52
C VAL A 384 13.36 19.87 -17.98
N ASN A 385 12.68 19.12 -18.83
CA ASN A 385 12.27 19.58 -20.15
C ASN A 385 10.75 19.46 -20.27
N PRO A 386 10.00 20.58 -20.27
CA PRO A 386 8.53 20.53 -20.33
C PRO A 386 8.02 19.99 -21.68
N GLY A 387 8.87 19.96 -22.71
CA GLY A 387 8.53 19.58 -24.07
C GLY A 387 7.47 20.48 -24.70
N ARG A 388 6.88 20.03 -25.80
CA ARG A 388 5.87 20.77 -26.56
C ARG A 388 4.68 19.91 -26.96
N LEU A 389 3.47 20.44 -26.80
CA LEU A 389 2.26 19.84 -27.38
C LEU A 389 2.18 20.21 -28.86
N VAL A 390 2.32 19.23 -29.74
CA VAL A 390 2.30 19.43 -31.20
C VAL A 390 1.20 18.59 -31.85
N LYS A 391 0.66 19.07 -32.98
CA LYS A 391 -0.30 18.29 -33.77
C LYS A 391 0.36 17.00 -34.28
N LYS A 392 -0.38 15.89 -34.22
CA LYS A 392 0.05 14.62 -34.84
C LYS A 392 0.15 14.79 -36.36
N SER A 393 1.26 14.33 -36.93
CA SER A 393 1.51 14.26 -38.38
C SER A 393 0.65 13.17 -39.05
N PHE A 394 0.64 13.12 -40.38
CA PHE A 394 -0.05 12.04 -41.12
C PHE A 394 0.50 10.64 -40.74
N LEU A 395 1.82 10.52 -40.54
CA LEU A 395 2.47 9.30 -40.08
C LEU A 395 2.03 8.90 -38.66
N ASP A 396 1.84 9.88 -37.77
CA ASP A 396 1.38 9.65 -36.39
C ASP A 396 -0.09 9.20 -36.30
N LYS A 397 -0.91 9.53 -37.33
CA LYS A 397 -2.34 9.17 -37.39
C LYS A 397 -2.57 7.75 -37.91
N SER A 398 -1.60 7.18 -38.62
CA SER A 398 -1.71 5.87 -39.28
C SER A 398 -1.26 4.70 -38.40
N SER A 399 -0.68 4.92 -37.22
CA SER A 399 0.02 3.86 -36.48
C SER A 399 -0.78 3.35 -35.28
N SER A 400 -1.21 2.07 -35.34
CA SER A 400 -1.04 1.18 -34.19
C SER A 400 0.44 1.23 -33.77
N VAL A 401 0.75 1.20 -32.47
CA VAL A 401 2.14 1.29 -31.99
C VAL A 401 2.96 0.19 -32.69
N LYS A 402 3.84 0.57 -33.62
CA LYS A 402 4.65 -0.40 -34.35
C LYS A 402 5.71 -0.96 -33.42
N LYS A 403 5.79 -2.29 -33.32
CA LYS A 403 6.83 -2.98 -32.56
C LYS A 403 8.21 -2.56 -33.11
N ARG A 404 9.12 -2.14 -32.22
CA ARG A 404 10.49 -1.76 -32.61
C ARG A 404 11.29 -3.01 -33.02
N LYS A 405 12.27 -2.85 -33.92
CA LYS A 405 13.20 -3.93 -34.27
C LYS A 405 14.09 -4.25 -33.07
N LEU A 406 14.18 -5.53 -32.70
CA LEU A 406 14.88 -5.96 -31.48
C LEU A 406 16.39 -6.16 -31.70
N GLY A 407 16.80 -6.64 -32.88
CA GLY A 407 18.18 -7.10 -33.12
C GLY A 407 18.44 -8.49 -32.53
N ARG A 408 19.71 -8.88 -32.36
CA ARG A 408 20.06 -10.18 -31.77
C ARG A 408 19.97 -10.16 -30.24
N ILE A 409 19.94 -11.35 -29.64
CA ILE A 409 20.05 -11.52 -28.19
C ILE A 409 21.51 -11.25 -27.77
N VAL A 410 21.70 -10.35 -26.81
CA VAL A 410 23.00 -9.95 -26.25
C VAL A 410 23.24 -10.49 -24.84
N GLU A 411 22.19 -10.89 -24.14
CA GLU A 411 22.27 -11.41 -22.78
C GLU A 411 21.22 -12.48 -22.53
N ARG A 412 21.58 -13.49 -21.72
CA ARG A 412 20.67 -14.53 -21.23
C ARG A 412 20.89 -14.72 -19.73
N ARG A 413 19.80 -14.75 -18.97
CA ARG A 413 19.79 -15.11 -17.54
C ARG A 413 18.75 -16.18 -17.30
N GLY A 414 19.08 -17.23 -16.57
CA GLY A 414 18.17 -18.35 -16.31
C GLY A 414 18.69 -19.68 -16.88
N GLY A 415 17.86 -20.71 -16.85
CA GLY A 415 18.14 -22.02 -17.43
C GLY A 415 17.50 -22.22 -18.81
N ASP A 416 17.47 -23.46 -19.30
CA ASP A 416 16.98 -23.74 -20.66
C ASP A 416 15.47 -23.53 -20.79
N LYS A 417 14.71 -23.97 -19.77
CA LYS A 417 13.25 -23.87 -19.76
C LYS A 417 12.76 -22.46 -19.52
N VAL A 418 13.20 -21.81 -18.43
CA VAL A 418 12.79 -20.44 -18.09
C VAL A 418 14.01 -19.53 -18.10
N LYS A 419 13.98 -18.53 -18.99
CA LYS A 419 15.08 -17.57 -19.16
C LYS A 419 14.58 -16.18 -19.52
N LEU A 420 15.36 -15.21 -19.10
CA LEU A 420 15.26 -13.82 -19.50
C LEU A 420 16.28 -13.58 -20.60
N VAL A 421 15.85 -12.91 -21.66
CA VAL A 421 16.73 -12.50 -22.76
C VAL A 421 16.73 -10.99 -22.88
N LYS A 422 17.89 -10.43 -23.18
CA LYS A 422 18.04 -9.03 -23.55
C LYS A 422 18.45 -8.92 -25.01
N TYR A 423 17.83 -8.01 -25.75
CA TYR A 423 18.15 -7.75 -27.15
C TYR A 423 19.08 -6.54 -27.32
N GLU A 424 19.67 -6.36 -28.50
CA GLU A 424 20.49 -5.19 -28.85
C GLU A 424 19.73 -3.87 -28.72
N SER A 425 18.42 -3.88 -28.94
CA SER A 425 17.56 -2.73 -28.67
C SER A 425 17.49 -2.33 -27.19
N GLY A 426 17.99 -3.20 -26.30
CA GLY A 426 17.90 -3.08 -24.86
C GLY A 426 16.68 -3.78 -24.27
N ASP A 427 15.70 -4.20 -25.08
CA ASP A 427 14.47 -4.81 -24.58
C ASP A 427 14.74 -6.13 -23.85
N TRP A 428 14.03 -6.35 -22.75
CA TRP A 428 14.00 -7.58 -21.98
C TRP A 428 12.75 -8.39 -22.31
N GLN A 429 12.88 -9.71 -22.34
CA GLN A 429 11.77 -10.62 -22.57
C GLN A 429 11.93 -11.89 -21.72
N LEU A 430 10.85 -12.32 -21.08
CA LEU A 430 10.77 -13.63 -20.44
C LEU A 430 10.42 -14.67 -21.51
N MET A 431 11.13 -15.79 -21.48
CA MET A 431 10.96 -16.92 -22.38
C MET A 431 10.69 -18.17 -21.56
N VAL A 432 9.69 -18.96 -21.97
CA VAL A 432 9.38 -20.28 -21.44
C VAL A 432 9.40 -21.26 -22.60
N ASP A 433 10.26 -22.27 -22.53
CA ASP A 433 10.49 -23.23 -23.63
C ASP A 433 10.83 -22.53 -24.96
N ASP A 434 11.68 -21.49 -24.89
CA ASP A 434 12.05 -20.61 -26.01
C ASP A 434 10.89 -19.85 -26.68
N ILE A 435 9.72 -19.83 -26.06
CA ILE A 435 8.55 -19.06 -26.50
C ILE A 435 8.42 -17.80 -25.63
N PRO A 436 8.19 -16.60 -26.23
CA PRO A 436 7.85 -15.41 -25.48
C PRO A 436 6.71 -15.63 -24.48
N PHE A 437 6.96 -15.27 -23.22
CA PHE A 437 6.01 -15.46 -22.13
C PHE A 437 5.75 -14.13 -21.43
N LEU A 438 4.52 -13.62 -21.56
CA LEU A 438 4.04 -12.47 -20.79
C LEU A 438 3.21 -12.98 -19.61
N VAL A 439 3.60 -12.65 -18.39
CA VAL A 439 2.90 -13.11 -17.18
C VAL A 439 1.53 -12.45 -17.07
N LYS A 440 0.48 -13.27 -17.21
CA LYS A 440 -0.93 -12.96 -16.97
C LYS A 440 -1.28 -13.55 -15.60
N GLY A 441 -0.76 -12.90 -14.57
CA GLY A 441 -0.71 -13.44 -13.22
C GLY A 441 -1.86 -12.98 -12.33
N ILE A 442 -2.11 -13.73 -11.25
CA ILE A 442 -3.01 -13.33 -10.17
C ILE A 442 -2.51 -13.82 -8.80
N THR A 443 -2.74 -13.04 -7.75
CA THR A 443 -2.58 -13.52 -6.37
C THR A 443 -3.76 -14.43 -6.02
N TYR A 444 -3.46 -15.64 -5.58
CA TYR A 444 -4.46 -16.66 -5.30
C TYR A 444 -4.39 -17.14 -3.85
N SER A 445 -5.37 -16.72 -3.05
CA SER A 445 -5.67 -17.22 -1.71
C SER A 445 -7.19 -17.11 -1.51
N PRO A 446 -7.97 -18.18 -1.77
CA PRO A 446 -9.43 -18.14 -1.64
C PRO A 446 -9.84 -18.25 -0.16
N THR A 447 -9.57 -17.20 0.61
CA THR A 447 -9.81 -17.18 2.06
C THR A 447 -11.30 -17.28 2.36
N LYS A 448 -11.68 -18.26 3.18
CA LYS A 448 -13.09 -18.48 3.57
C LYS A 448 -13.56 -17.36 4.48
N VAL A 449 -14.82 -16.93 4.33
CA VAL A 449 -15.45 -15.97 5.23
C VAL A 449 -15.39 -16.49 6.66
N GLY A 450 -14.93 -15.64 7.57
CA GLY A 450 -14.70 -15.94 8.97
C GLY A 450 -13.27 -16.36 9.32
N GLU A 451 -12.40 -16.57 8.33
CA GLU A 451 -10.97 -16.84 8.52
C GLU A 451 -10.16 -15.55 8.48
N SER A 452 -9.18 -15.43 9.38
CA SER A 452 -8.31 -14.26 9.48
C SER A 452 -6.92 -14.64 10.01
N PRO A 453 -5.83 -14.09 9.42
CA PRO A 453 -4.51 -14.19 10.03
C PRO A 453 -4.43 -13.44 11.36
N ASP A 454 -5.13 -12.32 11.54
CA ASP A 454 -5.15 -11.54 12.78
C ASP A 454 -5.84 -12.29 13.94
N GLU A 455 -6.78 -13.18 13.60
CA GLU A 455 -7.47 -14.03 14.59
C GLU A 455 -6.83 -15.42 14.76
N GLY A 456 -5.82 -15.77 13.97
CA GLY A 456 -5.21 -17.10 13.98
C GLY A 456 -6.13 -18.20 13.41
N THR A 457 -7.19 -17.82 12.70
CA THR A 457 -8.20 -18.74 12.14
C THR A 457 -7.99 -19.05 10.66
N LEU A 458 -6.95 -18.46 10.04
CA LEU A 458 -6.62 -18.69 8.64
C LEU A 458 -6.27 -20.16 8.38
N SER A 459 -6.93 -20.77 7.40
CA SER A 459 -6.66 -22.15 6.98
C SER A 459 -5.74 -22.22 5.77
N ASN A 460 -5.07 -23.37 5.61
CA ASN A 460 -4.34 -23.68 4.38
C ASN A 460 -5.29 -24.08 3.26
N TRP A 461 -5.56 -23.16 2.33
CA TRP A 461 -6.46 -23.40 1.21
C TRP A 461 -6.05 -24.59 0.33
N THR A 462 -4.75 -24.96 0.28
CA THR A 462 -4.27 -26.09 -0.55
C THR A 462 -4.66 -27.47 -0.02
N THR A 463 -5.27 -27.51 1.17
CA THR A 463 -5.74 -28.73 1.84
C THR A 463 -7.14 -28.56 2.44
N GLN A 464 -7.82 -27.44 2.17
CA GLN A 464 -9.11 -27.12 2.79
C GLN A 464 -10.23 -27.93 2.11
N ASP A 465 -10.87 -28.81 2.88
CA ASP A 465 -12.03 -29.63 2.52
C ASP A 465 -13.07 -29.50 3.65
N THR A 466 -13.88 -28.46 3.59
CA THR A 466 -14.81 -28.12 4.68
C THR A 466 -16.10 -28.94 4.65
N ASN A 467 -16.38 -29.61 3.53
CA ASN A 467 -17.54 -30.48 3.39
C ASN A 467 -17.20 -31.98 3.58
N ASN A 468 -15.91 -32.31 3.76
CA ASN A 468 -15.35 -33.64 4.00
C ASN A 468 -15.63 -34.65 2.87
N ASN A 469 -15.60 -34.20 1.61
CA ASN A 469 -15.85 -35.07 0.45
C ASN A 469 -14.57 -35.58 -0.23
N GLY A 470 -13.39 -35.20 0.27
CA GLY A 470 -12.09 -35.58 -0.27
C GLY A 470 -11.56 -34.67 -1.40
N LEU A 471 -12.27 -33.58 -1.74
CA LEU A 471 -11.85 -32.58 -2.71
C LEU A 471 -11.50 -31.26 -2.00
N ILE A 472 -10.53 -30.54 -2.58
CA ILE A 472 -10.19 -29.20 -2.09
C ILE A 472 -11.26 -28.22 -2.57
N ASP A 473 -11.87 -27.50 -1.62
CA ASP A 473 -13.10 -26.72 -1.81
C ASP A 473 -13.00 -25.72 -2.99
N ALA A 474 -12.30 -24.59 -2.79
CA ALA A 474 -12.30 -23.49 -3.76
C ALA A 474 -11.71 -23.84 -5.16
N PRO A 475 -10.57 -24.55 -5.27
CA PRO A 475 -9.99 -24.93 -6.55
C PRO A 475 -10.90 -25.77 -7.46
N TYR A 476 -11.71 -26.66 -6.89
CA TYR A 476 -12.45 -27.69 -7.63
C TYR A 476 -13.97 -27.59 -7.52
N GLU A 477 -14.50 -26.98 -6.46
CA GLU A 477 -15.93 -27.01 -6.17
C GLU A 477 -16.63 -25.65 -6.23
N ALA A 478 -15.90 -24.57 -6.47
CA ALA A 478 -16.51 -23.24 -6.60
C ALA A 478 -17.53 -23.20 -7.76
N TRP A 479 -18.65 -22.50 -7.55
CA TRP A 479 -19.71 -22.29 -8.54
C TRP A 479 -20.01 -20.80 -8.69
N VAL A 480 -20.55 -20.42 -9.86
CA VAL A 480 -20.83 -19.01 -10.19
C VAL A 480 -22.30 -18.72 -9.99
N ASP A 481 -22.59 -17.79 -9.09
CA ASP A 481 -23.89 -17.17 -8.87
C ASP A 481 -24.13 -16.12 -9.97
N LYS A 482 -24.84 -16.53 -11.02
CA LYS A 482 -25.02 -15.75 -12.26
C LYS A 482 -26.03 -14.62 -12.10
N ASN A 483 -27.04 -14.80 -11.24
CA ASN A 483 -28.11 -13.83 -11.02
C ASN A 483 -27.93 -13.03 -9.71
N ARG A 484 -26.87 -13.31 -8.95
CA ARG A 484 -26.48 -12.65 -7.70
C ARG A 484 -27.51 -12.82 -6.58
N ASN A 485 -28.23 -13.94 -6.55
CA ASN A 485 -29.27 -14.22 -5.55
C ASN A 485 -28.73 -14.95 -4.31
N ASN A 486 -27.44 -15.32 -4.29
CA ASN A 486 -26.76 -16.09 -3.25
C ASN A 486 -27.27 -17.53 -3.06
N ILE A 487 -27.90 -18.11 -4.08
CA ILE A 487 -28.45 -19.48 -4.09
C ILE A 487 -27.85 -20.21 -5.30
N GLN A 488 -27.45 -21.48 -5.11
CA GLN A 488 -26.99 -22.30 -6.23
C GLN A 488 -28.19 -22.77 -7.05
N ASP A 489 -28.46 -22.10 -8.17
CA ASP A 489 -29.58 -22.42 -9.05
C ASP A 489 -29.27 -23.59 -9.99
N LYS A 490 -30.34 -24.19 -10.56
CA LYS A 490 -30.19 -25.22 -11.59
C LYS A 490 -29.44 -24.66 -12.81
N GLY A 491 -28.25 -25.21 -13.10
CA GLY A 491 -27.36 -24.75 -14.17
C GLY A 491 -26.16 -23.93 -13.69
N GLU A 492 -25.98 -23.79 -12.37
CA GLU A 492 -24.78 -23.24 -11.73
C GLU A 492 -23.89 -24.39 -11.24
N GLU A 493 -23.23 -25.04 -12.17
CA GLU A 493 -22.35 -26.17 -11.88
C GLU A 493 -21.14 -25.76 -11.05
N ARG A 494 -20.64 -26.71 -10.24
CA ARG A 494 -19.36 -26.60 -9.54
C ARG A 494 -18.23 -26.75 -10.56
N VAL A 495 -17.65 -25.63 -10.97
CA VAL A 495 -16.59 -25.57 -11.99
C VAL A 495 -15.20 -25.47 -11.40
N GLY A 496 -15.09 -24.94 -10.17
CA GLY A 496 -13.83 -24.69 -9.49
C GLY A 496 -13.11 -23.44 -9.97
N ASP A 497 -12.40 -22.77 -9.05
CA ASP A 497 -11.62 -21.58 -9.36
C ASP A 497 -10.59 -21.84 -10.46
N PHE A 498 -9.96 -23.02 -10.50
CA PHE A 498 -8.92 -23.31 -11.49
C PHE A 498 -9.44 -23.26 -12.93
N LYS A 499 -10.68 -23.70 -13.16
CA LYS A 499 -11.32 -23.59 -14.48
C LYS A 499 -11.63 -22.14 -14.81
N LEU A 500 -12.13 -21.37 -13.85
CA LEU A 500 -12.43 -19.95 -14.02
C LEU A 500 -11.16 -19.13 -14.32
N LEU A 501 -10.06 -19.40 -13.63
CA LEU A 501 -8.75 -18.80 -13.89
C LEU A 501 -8.29 -19.08 -15.32
N LYS A 502 -8.40 -20.34 -15.76
CA LYS A 502 -8.07 -20.71 -17.14
C LYS A 502 -8.94 -19.97 -18.15
N ASP A 503 -10.24 -19.91 -17.92
CA ASP A 503 -11.19 -19.24 -18.82
C ASP A 503 -10.97 -17.73 -18.90
N MET A 504 -10.47 -17.12 -17.82
CA MET A 504 -10.04 -15.72 -17.80
C MET A 504 -8.72 -15.47 -18.55
N GLY A 505 -7.94 -16.51 -18.83
CA GLY A 505 -6.66 -16.41 -19.54
C GLY A 505 -5.44 -16.31 -18.62
N VAL A 506 -5.58 -16.66 -17.33
CA VAL A 506 -4.46 -16.73 -16.38
C VAL A 506 -3.45 -17.77 -16.83
N ASN A 507 -2.16 -17.45 -16.74
CA ASN A 507 -1.07 -18.38 -17.02
C ASN A 507 -0.08 -18.56 -15.86
N ALA A 508 -0.25 -17.80 -14.77
CA ALA A 508 0.53 -17.99 -13.53
C ALA A 508 -0.26 -17.55 -12.30
N ILE A 509 -0.03 -18.18 -11.15
CA ILE A 509 -0.48 -17.71 -9.84
C ILE A 509 0.70 -17.42 -8.93
N ARG A 510 0.55 -16.42 -8.06
CA ARG A 510 1.52 -16.07 -7.01
C ARG A 510 1.11 -16.68 -5.68
N VAL A 511 2.00 -17.45 -5.07
CA VAL A 511 1.77 -18.16 -3.80
C VAL A 511 3.03 -18.07 -2.92
N TYR A 512 2.86 -18.00 -1.61
CA TYR A 512 3.96 -18.08 -0.65
C TYR A 512 4.01 -19.47 0.00
N HIS A 513 5.23 -19.99 0.22
CA HIS A 513 5.43 -21.27 0.94
C HIS A 513 5.19 -21.19 2.46
N GLN A 514 4.94 -19.98 2.96
CA GLN A 514 4.65 -19.65 4.35
C GLN A 514 3.24 -19.06 4.47
N PRO A 515 2.59 -19.19 5.64
CA PRO A 515 3.06 -19.89 6.84
C PRO A 515 2.78 -21.41 6.83
N PHE A 516 2.03 -21.90 5.84
CA PHE A 516 1.59 -23.30 5.79
C PHE A 516 2.40 -24.15 4.82
N LYS A 517 2.56 -25.42 5.14
CA LYS A 517 3.08 -26.41 4.19
C LYS A 517 2.09 -26.61 3.05
N LEU A 518 2.50 -26.32 1.82
CA LEU A 518 1.62 -26.38 0.65
C LEU A 518 1.47 -27.81 0.10
N ASN A 519 0.30 -28.12 -0.44
CA ASN A 519 0.06 -29.37 -1.16
C ASN A 519 0.59 -29.32 -2.60
N LYS A 520 1.69 -30.02 -2.90
CA LYS A 520 2.30 -30.03 -4.24
C LYS A 520 1.40 -30.62 -5.32
N GLU A 521 0.55 -31.58 -4.98
CA GLU A 521 -0.29 -32.26 -5.98
C GLU A 521 -1.36 -31.33 -6.57
N VAL A 522 -1.87 -30.36 -5.80
CA VAL A 522 -2.81 -29.36 -6.32
C VAL A 522 -2.16 -28.50 -7.41
N PHE A 523 -0.87 -28.16 -7.25
CA PHE A 523 -0.12 -27.38 -8.22
C PHE A 523 0.25 -28.19 -9.46
N LYS A 524 0.59 -29.48 -9.31
CA LYS A 524 0.78 -30.38 -10.45
C LYS A 524 -0.49 -30.49 -11.29
N GLN A 525 -1.64 -30.67 -10.64
CA GLN A 525 -2.94 -30.76 -11.33
C GLN A 525 -3.30 -29.45 -12.03
N LEU A 526 -3.11 -28.30 -11.37
CA LEU A 526 -3.29 -26.97 -11.96
C LEU A 526 -2.44 -26.79 -13.23
N PHE A 527 -1.16 -27.14 -13.15
CA PHE A 527 -0.24 -27.04 -14.28
C PHE A 527 -0.58 -28.02 -15.41
N GLN A 528 -0.77 -29.30 -15.10
CA GLN A 528 -1.04 -30.33 -16.11
C GLN A 528 -2.36 -30.11 -16.84
N LYS A 529 -3.41 -29.69 -16.12
CA LYS A 529 -4.75 -29.52 -16.70
C LYS A 529 -4.93 -28.18 -17.39
N TYR A 530 -4.33 -27.11 -16.87
CA TYR A 530 -4.61 -25.75 -17.31
C TYR A 530 -3.39 -24.98 -17.85
N GLY A 531 -2.17 -25.50 -17.66
CA GLY A 531 -0.92 -24.85 -18.07
C GLY A 531 -0.59 -23.62 -17.23
N ILE A 532 -1.10 -23.54 -15.99
CA ILE A 532 -0.88 -22.40 -15.09
C ILE A 532 0.36 -22.67 -14.24
N TYR A 533 1.33 -21.75 -14.33
CA TYR A 533 2.58 -21.80 -13.58
C TYR A 533 2.43 -21.25 -12.15
N ILE A 534 3.40 -21.56 -11.29
CA ILE A 534 3.51 -21.03 -9.93
C ILE A 534 4.71 -20.08 -9.83
N ILE A 535 4.46 -18.87 -9.34
CA ILE A 535 5.49 -17.96 -8.83
C ILE A 535 5.56 -18.20 -7.32
N MET A 536 6.64 -18.86 -6.87
CA MET A 536 6.77 -19.30 -5.48
C MET A 536 7.59 -18.30 -4.66
N GLY A 537 6.98 -17.78 -3.59
CA GLY A 537 7.54 -16.72 -2.77
C GLY A 537 7.94 -17.14 -1.35
N ASP A 538 8.97 -16.47 -0.82
CA ASP A 538 9.33 -16.42 0.61
C ASP A 538 9.20 -14.96 1.10
N PHE A 539 8.58 -14.73 2.26
CA PHE A 539 8.33 -13.37 2.78
C PHE A 539 9.60 -12.62 3.19
N LEU A 540 10.73 -13.31 3.26
CA LEU A 540 12.05 -12.78 3.58
C LEU A 540 12.03 -11.95 4.87
N GLY A 541 11.32 -12.44 5.90
CA GLY A 541 11.19 -11.76 7.18
C GLY A 541 10.12 -10.67 7.27
N LYS A 542 9.35 -10.40 6.20
CA LYS A 542 8.14 -9.57 6.30
C LYS A 542 7.20 -10.24 7.30
N TYR A 543 6.49 -9.44 8.12
CA TYR A 543 5.55 -9.98 9.13
C TYR A 543 6.24 -10.89 10.17
N ALA A 544 7.57 -10.74 10.35
CA ALA A 544 8.43 -11.64 11.12
C ALA A 544 8.50 -13.11 10.61
N LEU A 545 7.92 -13.41 9.44
CA LEU A 545 7.88 -14.77 8.90
C LEU A 545 9.27 -15.25 8.44
N GLY A 546 9.66 -16.42 8.93
CA GLY A 546 10.94 -17.07 8.61
C GLY A 546 12.15 -16.55 9.37
N SER A 547 12.07 -15.42 10.09
CA SER A 547 13.19 -14.89 10.88
C SER A 547 13.27 -15.48 12.29
N GLY A 548 12.13 -15.96 12.83
CA GLY A 548 12.00 -16.41 14.22
C GLY A 548 11.86 -15.26 15.22
N ALA A 549 11.84 -14.01 14.74
CA ALA A 549 11.46 -12.87 15.57
C ALA A 549 9.97 -12.93 15.90
N ASN A 550 9.58 -12.34 17.03
CA ASN A 550 8.18 -12.03 17.28
C ASN A 550 7.77 -10.74 16.54
N TRP A 551 6.47 -10.41 16.57
CA TRP A 551 5.94 -9.26 15.85
C TRP A 551 6.45 -7.91 16.37
N SER A 552 6.66 -7.78 17.70
CA SER A 552 7.08 -6.54 18.34
C SER A 552 8.56 -6.22 18.10
N GLU A 553 9.43 -7.23 18.18
CA GLU A 553 10.84 -7.15 17.80
C GLU A 553 10.98 -6.86 16.31
N GLY A 554 10.21 -7.61 15.50
CA GLY A 554 10.29 -7.59 14.05
C GLY A 554 11.62 -8.13 13.50
N THR A 555 11.63 -8.45 12.21
CA THR A 555 12.85 -8.93 11.56
C THR A 555 13.92 -7.85 11.49
N ASN A 556 15.03 -8.07 12.18
CA ASN A 556 16.26 -7.30 12.02
C ASN A 556 17.22 -7.90 10.97
N TYR A 557 17.40 -7.23 9.82
CA TYR A 557 18.30 -7.67 8.74
C TYR A 557 19.80 -7.60 9.07
N ASN A 558 20.21 -7.04 10.21
CA ASN A 558 21.59 -7.10 10.70
C ASN A 558 21.81 -8.19 11.76
N ASN A 559 20.73 -8.81 12.27
CA ASN A 559 20.84 -9.88 13.25
C ASN A 559 21.29 -11.18 12.53
N PRO A 560 22.46 -11.76 12.87
CA PRO A 560 22.96 -12.97 12.22
C PRO A 560 22.04 -14.18 12.38
N GLN A 561 21.34 -14.31 13.51
CA GLN A 561 20.41 -15.41 13.76
C GLN A 561 19.18 -15.29 12.87
N HIS A 562 18.61 -14.07 12.73
CA HIS A 562 17.49 -13.84 11.82
C HIS A 562 17.89 -14.12 10.37
N GLN A 563 19.06 -13.65 9.94
CA GLN A 563 19.59 -13.95 8.60
C GLN A 563 19.73 -15.47 8.38
N LYS A 564 20.27 -16.20 9.35
CA LYS A 564 20.42 -17.66 9.28
C LYS A 564 19.07 -18.35 9.14
N ASN A 565 18.09 -17.98 9.96
CA ASN A 565 16.74 -18.56 9.94
C ASN A 565 16.04 -18.29 8.61
N MET A 566 16.12 -17.06 8.09
CA MET A 566 15.51 -16.69 6.81
C MET A 566 16.19 -17.40 5.63
N LEU A 567 17.51 -17.55 5.62
CA LEU A 567 18.20 -18.33 4.58
C LEU A 567 17.82 -19.81 4.64
N GLU A 568 17.60 -20.36 5.83
CA GLU A 568 17.10 -21.73 5.99
C GLU A 568 15.66 -21.87 5.50
N SER A 569 14.81 -20.87 5.73
CA SER A 569 13.47 -20.81 5.14
C SER A 569 13.52 -20.83 3.60
N VAL A 570 14.35 -19.97 3.00
CA VAL A 570 14.56 -19.92 1.54
C VAL A 570 15.10 -21.26 1.03
N ARG A 571 16.06 -21.88 1.74
CA ARG A 571 16.60 -23.20 1.40
C ARG A 571 15.49 -24.26 1.36
N LYS A 572 14.61 -24.30 2.37
CA LYS A 572 13.49 -25.24 2.43
C LYS A 572 12.55 -25.07 1.26
N MET A 573 12.15 -23.83 0.96
CA MET A 573 11.33 -23.52 -0.22
C MET A 573 11.95 -24.07 -1.51
N VAL A 574 13.23 -23.79 -1.77
CA VAL A 574 13.87 -24.24 -3.01
C VAL A 574 14.01 -25.76 -3.03
N LEU A 575 14.47 -26.39 -1.96
CA LEU A 575 14.66 -27.84 -1.93
C LEU A 575 13.34 -28.61 -2.09
N GLU A 576 12.22 -28.07 -1.61
CA GLU A 576 10.91 -28.69 -1.74
C GLU A 576 10.36 -28.60 -3.18
N PHE A 577 10.61 -27.50 -3.88
CA PHE A 577 9.95 -27.18 -5.16
C PHE A 577 10.87 -27.15 -6.40
N LYS A 578 12.20 -27.23 -6.26
CA LYS A 578 13.15 -27.07 -7.38
C LYS A 578 12.94 -28.03 -8.56
N ASP A 579 12.50 -29.26 -8.27
CA ASP A 579 12.31 -30.32 -9.26
C ASP A 579 10.94 -30.21 -9.96
N GLU A 580 10.09 -29.28 -9.52
CA GLU A 580 8.72 -29.16 -10.03
C GLU A 580 8.64 -28.34 -11.33
N PRO A 581 8.11 -28.89 -12.43
CA PRO A 581 8.14 -28.24 -13.74
C PRO A 581 7.26 -27.00 -13.84
N TYR A 582 6.33 -26.82 -12.88
CA TYR A 582 5.39 -25.72 -12.83
C TYR A 582 5.94 -24.45 -12.17
N ILE A 583 7.12 -24.48 -11.54
CA ILE A 583 7.74 -23.27 -11.00
C ILE A 583 8.23 -22.39 -12.16
N LEU A 584 7.72 -21.15 -12.24
CA LEU A 584 8.15 -20.17 -13.23
C LEU A 584 9.44 -19.48 -12.79
N PHE A 585 9.41 -18.84 -11.62
CA PHE A 585 10.58 -18.21 -10.98
C PHE A 585 10.34 -18.07 -9.48
N TRP A 586 11.41 -17.76 -8.75
CA TRP A 586 11.38 -17.58 -7.29
C TRP A 586 11.17 -16.12 -6.93
N LEU A 587 10.37 -15.84 -5.90
CA LEU A 587 10.06 -14.48 -5.45
C LEU A 587 10.53 -14.25 -4.02
N LEU A 588 11.30 -13.18 -3.80
CA LEU A 588 11.83 -12.81 -2.49
C LEU A 588 11.11 -11.58 -1.93
N GLY A 589 10.61 -11.67 -0.70
CA GLY A 589 9.98 -10.56 0.02
C GLY A 589 8.51 -10.32 -0.34
N ASN A 590 7.91 -9.35 0.35
CA ASN A 590 6.61 -8.72 0.06
C ASN A 590 6.60 -7.30 0.66
N GLU A 591 7.03 -6.30 -0.10
CA GLU A 591 7.11 -4.90 0.33
C GLU A 591 7.84 -4.68 1.68
N ASN A 592 8.90 -5.43 1.93
CA ASN A 592 9.67 -5.34 3.18
C ASN A 592 10.13 -3.91 3.46
N VAL A 593 10.42 -3.14 2.40
CA VAL A 593 10.87 -1.74 2.45
C VAL A 593 9.93 -0.79 3.21
N TYR A 594 8.67 -1.17 3.46
CA TYR A 594 7.73 -0.40 4.30
C TYR A 594 7.86 -0.66 5.81
N GLY A 595 8.72 -1.58 6.26
CA GLY A 595 9.07 -1.72 7.68
C GLY A 595 8.00 -2.37 8.59
N ILE A 596 6.95 -2.95 8.03
CA ILE A 596 5.94 -3.68 8.83
C ILE A 596 6.57 -4.94 9.43
N ALA A 597 6.69 -4.98 10.76
CA ALA A 597 7.33 -6.04 11.55
C ALA A 597 8.75 -6.41 11.04
N CYS A 598 9.49 -5.43 10.53
CA CYS A 598 10.90 -5.58 10.12
C CYS A 598 11.58 -4.20 10.06
N ASN A 599 12.91 -4.16 9.95
CA ASN A 599 13.66 -2.90 9.92
C ASN A 599 14.15 -2.47 8.52
N ALA A 600 13.54 -2.96 7.45
CA ALA A 600 13.96 -2.66 6.08
C ALA A 600 13.72 -1.19 5.68
N ASP A 601 12.77 -0.48 6.29
CA ASP A 601 12.57 0.96 6.13
C ASP A 601 13.72 1.78 6.76
N LYS A 602 14.21 1.33 7.92
CA LYS A 602 15.28 1.98 8.70
C LYS A 602 16.69 1.58 8.24
N LYS A 603 16.84 0.36 7.70
CA LYS A 603 18.10 -0.24 7.25
C LYS A 603 17.95 -0.88 5.85
N PRO A 604 17.53 -0.13 4.81
CA PRO A 604 17.23 -0.69 3.49
C PRO A 604 18.45 -1.32 2.81
N ARG A 605 19.65 -0.75 2.99
CA ARG A 605 20.89 -1.34 2.46
C ARG A 605 21.16 -2.74 3.03
N SER A 606 20.92 -2.95 4.32
CA SER A 606 21.07 -4.26 4.96
C SER A 606 20.07 -5.28 4.40
N PHE A 607 18.83 -4.84 4.17
CA PHE A 607 17.80 -5.66 3.55
C PHE A 607 18.19 -6.11 2.13
N PHE A 608 18.60 -5.18 1.25
CA PHE A 608 18.97 -5.55 -0.12
C PHE A 608 20.23 -6.42 -0.19
N LYS A 609 21.24 -6.15 0.66
CA LYS A 609 22.38 -7.08 0.81
C LYS A 609 21.93 -8.49 1.18
N PHE A 610 20.96 -8.60 2.09
CA PHE A 610 20.41 -9.89 2.49
C PHE A 610 19.61 -10.55 1.35
N ALA A 611 18.78 -9.79 0.64
CA ALA A 611 18.04 -10.28 -0.53
C ALA A 611 18.99 -10.83 -1.61
N ASN A 612 20.12 -10.18 -1.85
CA ASN A 612 21.13 -10.69 -2.78
C ASN A 612 21.76 -12.01 -2.30
N LYS A 613 22.08 -12.14 -1.01
CA LYS A 613 22.57 -13.41 -0.44
C LYS A 613 21.53 -14.53 -0.62
N ALA A 614 20.25 -14.25 -0.43
CA ALA A 614 19.18 -15.21 -0.67
C ALA A 614 19.07 -15.60 -2.15
N ALA A 615 19.22 -14.64 -3.07
CA ALA A 615 19.24 -14.92 -4.51
C ALA A 615 20.43 -15.82 -4.92
N GLN A 616 21.63 -15.55 -4.38
CA GLN A 616 22.81 -16.41 -4.58
C GLN A 616 22.57 -17.83 -4.06
N LEU A 617 21.94 -17.96 -2.88
CA LEU A 617 21.57 -19.26 -2.34
C LEU A 617 20.61 -20.00 -3.26
N ILE A 618 19.52 -19.36 -3.71
CA ILE A 618 18.56 -19.97 -4.65
C ILE A 618 19.28 -20.47 -5.90
N LYS A 619 20.11 -19.61 -6.52
CA LYS A 619 20.87 -19.95 -7.73
C LYS A 619 21.83 -21.13 -7.54
N SER A 620 22.36 -21.31 -6.33
CA SER A 620 23.21 -22.47 -6.01
C SER A 620 22.42 -23.78 -5.83
N LEU A 621 21.12 -23.69 -5.51
CA LEU A 621 20.28 -24.84 -5.17
C LEU A 621 19.35 -25.30 -6.28
N ASP A 622 18.88 -24.38 -7.13
CA ASP A 622 17.97 -24.68 -8.23
C ASP A 622 18.74 -25.18 -9.46
N PRO A 623 18.70 -26.49 -9.77
CA PRO A 623 19.45 -27.07 -10.89
C PRO A 623 18.95 -26.56 -12.25
N LEU A 624 17.70 -26.09 -12.32
CA LEU A 624 17.11 -25.53 -13.54
C LEU A 624 17.40 -24.04 -13.68
N LYS A 625 18.16 -23.46 -12.75
CA LYS A 625 18.66 -22.08 -12.78
C LYS A 625 17.54 -21.07 -13.07
N ARG A 626 16.34 -21.25 -12.51
CA ARG A 626 15.23 -20.33 -12.79
C ARG A 626 15.55 -18.93 -12.27
N PRO A 627 15.01 -17.87 -12.89
CA PRO A 627 15.22 -16.50 -12.43
C PRO A 627 14.79 -16.29 -10.98
N VAL A 628 15.42 -15.30 -10.32
CA VAL A 628 15.04 -14.82 -8.99
C VAL A 628 14.51 -13.39 -9.07
N ALA A 629 13.33 -13.17 -8.52
CA ALA A 629 12.66 -11.87 -8.42
C ALA A 629 12.62 -11.37 -6.97
N ILE A 630 12.43 -10.07 -6.79
CA ILE A 630 12.05 -9.45 -5.52
C ILE A 630 10.61 -8.91 -5.62
N ALA A 631 9.84 -8.85 -4.53
CA ALA A 631 8.62 -8.06 -4.44
C ALA A 631 8.85 -6.84 -3.54
N SER A 632 9.24 -5.71 -4.15
CA SER A 632 9.45 -4.44 -3.44
C SER A 632 8.15 -3.64 -3.32
N GLY A 633 8.17 -2.55 -2.52
CA GLY A 633 7.09 -1.58 -2.44
C GLY A 633 7.38 -0.36 -3.33
N ASP A 634 6.62 -0.21 -4.42
CA ASP A 634 6.84 0.80 -5.47
C ASP A 634 8.34 0.84 -5.90
N THR A 635 8.90 2.01 -6.24
CA THR A 635 10.32 2.22 -6.58
C THR A 635 11.14 2.71 -5.39
N LEU A 636 10.66 2.50 -4.16
CA LEU A 636 11.37 2.96 -2.97
C LEU A 636 12.73 2.26 -2.86
N TYR A 637 13.79 3.05 -2.66
CA TYR A 637 15.18 2.60 -2.58
C TYR A 637 15.71 1.87 -3.82
N LEU A 638 15.19 2.19 -5.02
CA LEU A 638 15.62 1.57 -6.28
C LEU A 638 17.14 1.70 -6.53
N ASN A 639 17.76 2.80 -6.09
CA ASN A 639 19.20 2.99 -6.15
C ASN A 639 19.97 1.97 -5.28
N LEU A 640 19.48 1.69 -4.07
CA LEU A 640 20.10 0.68 -3.20
C LEU A 640 19.90 -0.73 -3.75
N PHE A 641 18.74 -1.01 -4.37
CA PHE A 641 18.54 -2.26 -5.09
C PHE A 641 19.55 -2.41 -6.25
N ALA A 642 19.78 -1.35 -7.03
CA ALA A 642 20.74 -1.36 -8.13
C ALA A 642 22.16 -1.69 -7.64
N GLU A 643 22.56 -1.10 -6.50
CA GLU A 643 23.89 -1.29 -5.90
C GLU A 643 24.06 -2.68 -5.26
N GLU A 644 23.05 -3.15 -4.53
CA GLU A 644 23.22 -4.27 -3.59
C GLU A 644 22.67 -5.60 -4.09
N CYS A 645 21.87 -5.62 -5.17
CA CYS A 645 21.19 -6.83 -5.66
C CYS A 645 21.64 -7.28 -7.07
N PRO A 646 22.93 -7.44 -7.40
CA PRO A 646 23.37 -7.89 -8.73
C PRO A 646 22.80 -9.27 -9.12
N ASP A 647 22.60 -10.18 -8.16
CA ASP A 647 22.15 -11.55 -8.40
C ASP A 647 20.63 -11.72 -8.45
N VAL A 648 19.85 -10.67 -8.14
CA VAL A 648 18.39 -10.68 -8.36
C VAL A 648 18.12 -10.36 -9.84
N ASP A 649 17.46 -11.25 -10.57
CA ASP A 649 17.30 -11.15 -12.02
C ASP A 649 16.16 -10.20 -12.43
N ILE A 650 15.08 -10.16 -11.64
CA ILE A 650 13.84 -9.42 -11.95
C ILE A 650 13.56 -8.41 -10.83
N PHE A 651 13.31 -7.15 -11.19
CA PHE A 651 12.76 -6.18 -10.25
C PHE A 651 11.23 -6.32 -10.23
N GLY A 652 10.69 -6.96 -9.21
CA GLY A 652 9.26 -7.01 -8.97
C GLY A 652 8.82 -5.98 -7.93
N THR A 653 7.61 -5.45 -8.09
CA THR A 653 7.10 -4.42 -7.20
C THR A 653 5.57 -4.36 -7.15
N ASN A 654 5.03 -4.12 -5.96
CA ASN A 654 3.62 -3.85 -5.70
C ASN A 654 3.34 -2.36 -5.94
N VAL A 655 2.32 -2.03 -6.74
CA VAL A 655 2.11 -0.66 -7.22
C VAL A 655 0.63 -0.31 -7.35
N TYR A 656 0.21 0.72 -6.60
CA TYR A 656 -1.19 1.20 -6.53
C TYR A 656 -1.31 2.69 -6.90
N ARG A 657 -0.76 3.08 -8.07
CA ARG A 657 -0.65 4.49 -8.52
C ARG A 657 -1.94 5.06 -9.18
N GLY A 658 -3.06 4.33 -9.10
CA GLY A 658 -4.35 4.73 -9.67
C GLY A 658 -4.57 4.20 -11.10
N LYS A 659 -5.74 4.46 -11.67
CA LYS A 659 -6.17 3.93 -13.00
C LYS A 659 -5.37 4.41 -14.22
N TYR A 660 -4.22 5.03 -14.02
CA TYR A 660 -3.43 5.74 -15.03
C TYR A 660 -2.17 4.97 -15.46
N GLY A 661 -2.05 3.72 -15.02
CA GLY A 661 -0.85 2.89 -15.21
C GLY A 661 0.22 3.14 -14.15
N PHE A 662 1.45 2.76 -14.46
CA PHE A 662 2.57 2.73 -13.52
C PHE A 662 3.50 3.95 -13.65
N LEU A 663 3.11 4.91 -14.50
CA LEU A 663 3.79 6.18 -14.72
C LEU A 663 5.25 5.98 -15.17
N ASP A 664 6.20 6.53 -14.43
CA ASP A 664 7.63 6.52 -14.74
C ASP A 664 8.37 5.24 -14.35
N LEU A 665 7.70 4.28 -13.73
CA LEU A 665 8.32 3.10 -13.14
C LEU A 665 9.19 2.35 -14.16
N TRP A 666 8.67 2.13 -15.36
CA TRP A 666 9.36 1.42 -16.44
C TRP A 666 10.67 2.10 -16.83
N ASP A 667 10.62 3.41 -17.05
CA ASP A 667 11.78 4.23 -17.44
C ASP A 667 12.80 4.34 -16.29
N SER A 668 12.33 4.51 -15.05
CA SER A 668 13.18 4.61 -13.85
C SER A 668 13.98 3.32 -13.63
N VAL A 669 13.33 2.16 -13.71
CA VAL A 669 14.02 0.86 -13.59
C VAL A 669 14.95 0.62 -14.76
N LYS A 670 14.51 0.96 -15.99
CA LYS A 670 15.31 0.79 -17.19
C LYS A 670 16.64 1.56 -17.13
N LYS A 671 16.58 2.80 -16.64
CA LYS A 671 17.76 3.69 -16.54
C LYS A 671 18.68 3.33 -15.38
N LEU A 672 18.13 3.04 -14.20
CA LEU A 672 18.93 2.91 -12.97
C LEU A 672 19.44 1.48 -12.72
N VAL A 673 18.67 0.47 -13.16
CA VAL A 673 18.93 -0.94 -12.84
C VAL A 673 19.13 -1.77 -14.11
N ASP A 674 18.40 -1.42 -15.18
CA ASP A 674 18.36 -2.14 -16.45
C ASP A 674 18.08 -3.65 -16.31
N LYS A 675 16.96 -3.95 -15.64
CA LYS A 675 16.43 -5.31 -15.43
C LYS A 675 14.98 -5.44 -15.95
N PRO A 676 14.52 -6.67 -16.23
CA PRO A 676 13.10 -6.93 -16.45
C PRO A 676 12.29 -6.58 -15.21
N VAL A 677 11.04 -6.16 -15.45
CA VAL A 677 10.11 -5.66 -14.46
C VAL A 677 8.83 -6.48 -14.49
N ILE A 678 8.38 -6.91 -13.32
CA ILE A 678 7.04 -7.49 -13.14
C ILE A 678 6.29 -6.69 -12.07
N ILE A 679 5.03 -6.37 -12.32
CA ILE A 679 4.17 -5.81 -11.28
C ILE A 679 3.68 -6.99 -10.41
N THR A 680 4.12 -7.07 -9.17
CA THR A 680 3.80 -8.20 -8.27
C THR A 680 2.44 -8.07 -7.62
N GLU A 681 1.89 -6.85 -7.55
CA GLU A 681 0.50 -6.55 -7.22
C GLU A 681 0.04 -5.24 -7.86
N TYR A 682 -1.20 -5.24 -8.35
CA TYR A 682 -1.96 -4.05 -8.67
C TYR A 682 -3.46 -4.36 -8.64
N GLY A 683 -4.26 -3.39 -8.20
CA GLY A 683 -5.71 -3.49 -8.22
C GLY A 683 -6.39 -2.26 -7.66
N CYS A 684 -7.71 -2.28 -7.61
CA CYS A 684 -8.46 -1.29 -6.84
C CYS A 684 -9.78 -1.86 -6.33
N PRO A 685 -10.38 -1.23 -5.30
CA PRO A 685 -11.66 -1.68 -4.77
C PRO A 685 -12.78 -1.60 -5.81
N SER A 686 -13.71 -2.54 -5.75
CA SER A 686 -14.99 -2.51 -6.49
C SER A 686 -16.09 -1.76 -5.75
N TYR A 687 -15.78 -1.19 -4.58
CA TYR A 687 -16.69 -0.37 -3.78
C TYR A 687 -16.13 1.05 -3.60
N ALA A 688 -17.03 2.03 -3.54
CA ALA A 688 -16.70 3.42 -3.26
C ALA A 688 -17.90 4.12 -2.60
N ARG A 689 -17.65 4.88 -1.54
CA ARG A 689 -18.69 5.63 -0.83
C ARG A 689 -19.35 6.67 -1.73
N GLY A 690 -20.67 6.68 -1.75
CA GLY A 690 -21.47 7.61 -2.56
C GLY A 690 -21.67 7.17 -4.01
N TYR A 691 -21.23 5.97 -4.37
CA TYR A 691 -21.40 5.35 -5.70
C TYR A 691 -22.24 4.08 -5.60
N THR A 692 -22.83 3.66 -6.71
CA THR A 692 -23.46 2.33 -6.80
C THR A 692 -22.41 1.23 -6.88
N ASP A 693 -22.76 0.01 -6.49
CA ASP A 693 -21.88 -1.16 -6.67
C ASP A 693 -21.50 -1.35 -8.15
N GLU A 694 -22.43 -1.04 -9.07
CA GLU A 694 -22.16 -1.08 -10.51
C GLU A 694 -21.11 -0.05 -10.95
N GLU A 695 -21.19 1.19 -10.48
CA GLU A 695 -20.19 2.23 -10.76
C GLU A 695 -18.81 1.83 -10.22
N GLY A 696 -18.77 1.20 -9.04
CA GLY A 696 -17.55 0.67 -8.44
C GLY A 696 -16.92 -0.46 -9.27
N GLU A 697 -17.71 -1.44 -9.72
CA GLU A 697 -17.23 -2.51 -10.60
C GLU A 697 -16.77 -1.99 -11.98
N ILE A 698 -17.44 -0.97 -12.54
CA ILE A 698 -17.00 -0.32 -13.78
C ILE A 698 -15.64 0.36 -13.58
N TYR A 699 -15.46 1.06 -12.47
CA TYR A 699 -14.19 1.70 -12.15
C TYR A 699 -13.08 0.66 -11.96
N GLN A 700 -13.36 -0.45 -11.27
CA GLN A 700 -12.41 -1.55 -11.12
C GLN A 700 -12.00 -2.14 -12.47
N ALA A 701 -12.96 -2.43 -13.35
CA ALA A 701 -12.67 -2.88 -14.71
C ALA A 701 -11.79 -1.87 -15.49
N GLU A 702 -12.13 -0.57 -15.43
CA GLU A 702 -11.34 0.50 -16.09
C GLU A 702 -9.91 0.59 -15.53
N TYR A 703 -9.74 0.46 -14.21
CA TYR A 703 -8.43 0.47 -13.56
C TYR A 703 -7.57 -0.68 -14.09
N HIS A 704 -8.09 -1.90 -14.03
CA HIS A 704 -7.35 -3.10 -14.43
C HIS A 704 -7.05 -3.12 -15.93
N GLN A 705 -7.97 -2.66 -16.78
CA GLN A 705 -7.71 -2.50 -18.21
C GLN A 705 -6.54 -1.53 -18.46
N ASN A 706 -6.60 -0.32 -17.89
CA ASN A 706 -5.55 0.68 -18.13
C ASN A 706 -4.19 0.23 -17.57
N ALA A 707 -4.18 -0.48 -16.44
CA ALA A 707 -2.97 -1.06 -15.87
C ALA A 707 -2.39 -2.16 -16.79
N TRP A 708 -3.21 -3.09 -17.26
CA TRP A 708 -2.78 -4.12 -18.19
C TRP A 708 -2.25 -3.55 -19.51
N GLU A 709 -2.94 -2.56 -20.08
CA GLU A 709 -2.46 -1.84 -21.27
C GLU A 709 -1.10 -1.21 -21.02
N ASP A 710 -0.85 -0.61 -19.85
CA ASP A 710 0.45 -0.03 -19.52
C ASP A 710 1.55 -1.09 -19.37
N ILE A 711 1.24 -2.26 -18.77
CA ILE A 711 2.12 -3.45 -18.74
C ILE A 711 2.47 -3.89 -20.16
N TYR A 712 1.47 -4.03 -21.03
CA TYR A 712 1.65 -4.49 -22.41
C TYR A 712 2.46 -3.49 -23.24
N TYR A 713 2.14 -2.20 -23.16
CA TYR A 713 2.83 -1.15 -23.92
C TYR A 713 4.25 -0.84 -23.44
N ASN A 714 4.71 -1.45 -22.35
CA ASN A 714 6.11 -1.43 -21.92
C ASN A 714 6.81 -2.78 -22.03
N SER A 715 6.16 -3.78 -22.65
CA SER A 715 6.76 -5.09 -22.92
C SER A 715 7.75 -5.05 -24.09
N CYS A 716 8.51 -6.14 -24.27
CA CYS A 716 9.50 -6.27 -25.34
C CYS A 716 8.95 -5.83 -26.71
N GLY A 717 9.58 -4.82 -27.30
CA GLY A 717 9.20 -4.21 -28.57
C GLY A 717 8.46 -2.87 -28.45
N TYR A 718 8.07 -2.48 -27.24
CA TYR A 718 7.26 -1.28 -26.94
C TYR A 718 7.83 -0.51 -25.75
N GLY A 719 7.39 0.73 -25.54
CA GLY A 719 7.72 1.54 -24.34
C GLY A 719 9.19 1.46 -23.90
N ALA A 720 9.43 1.25 -22.60
CA ALA A 720 10.76 1.00 -22.04
C ALA A 720 11.32 -0.40 -22.36
N GLY A 721 10.47 -1.32 -22.86
CA GLY A 721 10.86 -2.64 -23.32
C GLY A 721 11.25 -3.61 -22.20
N ASN A 722 10.90 -3.34 -20.94
CA ASN A 722 11.33 -4.14 -19.79
C ASN A 722 10.20 -4.82 -19.02
N SER A 723 8.93 -4.63 -19.38
CA SER A 723 7.81 -5.33 -18.75
C SER A 723 7.76 -6.79 -19.17
N ILE A 724 7.71 -7.70 -18.19
CA ILE A 724 7.51 -9.14 -18.40
C ILE A 724 6.12 -9.62 -17.95
N GLY A 725 5.24 -8.71 -17.54
CA GLY A 725 3.85 -9.00 -17.17
C GLY A 725 3.45 -8.38 -15.83
N GLY A 726 2.34 -8.85 -15.28
CA GLY A 726 1.86 -8.40 -13.98
C GLY A 726 0.93 -9.38 -13.31
N ILE A 727 0.75 -9.19 -12.01
CA ILE A 727 -0.03 -10.05 -11.12
C ILE A 727 -1.17 -9.20 -10.54
N ALA A 728 -2.40 -9.48 -10.95
CA ALA A 728 -3.58 -8.80 -10.43
C ALA A 728 -3.80 -9.18 -8.96
N PHE A 729 -4.08 -8.18 -8.12
CA PHE A 729 -4.42 -8.35 -6.73
C PHE A 729 -5.91 -7.99 -6.55
N GLU A 730 -6.80 -8.95 -6.31
CA GLU A 730 -6.58 -10.40 -6.09
C GLU A 730 -7.75 -11.24 -6.61
N TRP A 731 -7.71 -12.58 -6.46
CA TRP A 731 -8.79 -13.44 -6.96
C TRP A 731 -10.14 -13.23 -6.26
N LEU A 732 -10.15 -13.16 -4.94
CA LEU A 732 -11.37 -13.21 -4.13
C LEU A 732 -11.38 -12.08 -3.09
N ASP A 733 -12.55 -11.51 -2.84
CA ASP A 733 -12.73 -10.58 -1.72
C ASP A 733 -12.39 -11.24 -0.38
N GLU A 734 -11.46 -10.64 0.36
CA GLU A 734 -10.97 -11.11 1.65
C GLU A 734 -11.58 -10.29 2.80
N TRP A 735 -12.58 -10.83 3.49
CA TRP A 735 -13.39 -10.15 4.52
C TRP A 735 -12.66 -9.87 5.83
N TRP A 736 -11.40 -10.27 5.95
CA TRP A 736 -10.63 -10.07 7.18
C TRP A 736 -9.83 -8.77 7.18
N LYS A 737 -9.65 -8.11 6.03
CA LYS A 737 -8.72 -6.98 5.90
C LYS A 737 -9.16 -5.72 6.62
N ALA A 738 -10.44 -5.58 6.97
CA ALA A 738 -10.96 -4.51 7.84
C ALA A 738 -11.19 -4.97 9.30
N TYR A 739 -10.68 -6.14 9.69
CA TYR A 739 -10.68 -6.71 11.04
C TYR A 739 -12.02 -7.29 11.53
N GLU A 740 -12.97 -7.56 10.62
CA GLU A 740 -14.24 -8.19 10.96
C GLU A 740 -14.53 -9.36 10.00
N PRO A 741 -13.86 -10.53 10.15
CA PRO A 741 -13.83 -11.58 9.11
C PRO A 741 -15.18 -12.19 8.73
N TYR A 742 -16.25 -11.94 9.50
CA TYR A 742 -17.62 -12.38 9.23
C TYR A 742 -18.48 -11.31 8.52
N TYR A 743 -17.96 -10.10 8.38
CA TYR A 743 -18.68 -8.94 7.89
C TYR A 743 -17.92 -8.27 6.75
N HIS A 744 -18.52 -8.19 5.56
CA HIS A 744 -17.90 -7.48 4.43
C HIS A 744 -18.02 -5.97 4.63
N ASP A 745 -16.96 -5.37 5.12
CA ASP A 745 -16.91 -4.01 5.65
C ASP A 745 -16.58 -2.99 4.55
N ARG A 746 -17.18 -1.80 4.61
CA ARG A 746 -17.04 -0.71 3.63
C ARG A 746 -16.17 0.45 4.12
N LYS A 747 -15.31 0.19 5.11
CA LYS A 747 -14.37 1.13 5.69
C LYS A 747 -13.21 1.41 4.74
N GLY A 748 -13.00 2.70 4.50
CA GLY A 748 -11.77 3.19 3.89
C GLY A 748 -10.61 3.06 4.87
N LEU A 749 -9.64 2.20 4.55
CA LEU A 749 -8.50 1.89 5.41
C LEU A 749 -7.38 2.93 5.29
N PHE A 750 -7.10 3.41 4.07
CA PHE A 750 -6.17 4.51 3.84
C PHE A 750 -6.55 5.33 2.61
N ALA A 751 -6.09 6.58 2.56
CA ALA A 751 -6.35 7.46 1.42
C ALA A 751 -5.43 7.11 0.24
N GLY A 752 -5.98 7.10 -0.97
CA GLY A 752 -5.26 6.75 -2.19
C GLY A 752 -5.98 7.18 -3.48
N PRO A 753 -5.39 6.93 -4.65
CA PRO A 753 -5.91 7.40 -5.94
C PRO A 753 -7.07 6.53 -6.47
N PHE A 754 -8.07 6.27 -5.62
CA PHE A 754 -9.24 5.44 -5.89
C PHE A 754 -10.51 6.29 -6.11
N LEU A 755 -11.64 5.66 -6.44
CA LEU A 755 -12.85 6.36 -6.90
C LEU A 755 -13.40 7.39 -5.90
N ASP A 756 -13.54 7.02 -4.63
CA ASP A 756 -13.89 7.91 -3.51
C ASP A 756 -12.66 8.38 -2.71
N GLY A 757 -11.46 8.08 -3.22
CA GLY A 757 -10.19 8.44 -2.60
C GLY A 757 -9.72 7.53 -1.47
N TYR A 758 -10.34 6.38 -1.24
CA TYR A 758 -9.97 5.45 -0.19
C TYR A 758 -9.75 4.02 -0.71
N MET A 759 -8.81 3.31 -0.09
CA MET A 759 -8.66 1.88 -0.24
C MET A 759 -9.65 1.16 0.66
N HIS A 760 -10.50 0.33 0.07
CA HIS A 760 -11.39 -0.61 0.75
C HIS A 760 -10.87 -2.02 0.45
N GLU A 761 -9.91 -2.50 1.25
CA GLU A 761 -9.10 -3.68 0.88
C GLU A 761 -9.92 -4.97 0.73
N GLU A 762 -11.04 -5.10 1.45
CA GLU A 762 -11.92 -6.27 1.32
C GLU A 762 -12.65 -6.36 -0.02
N TRP A 763 -12.59 -5.31 -0.85
CA TRP A 763 -13.30 -5.21 -2.12
C TRP A 763 -12.36 -5.29 -3.34
N LEU A 764 -11.12 -5.73 -3.15
CA LEU A 764 -10.10 -5.85 -4.19
C LEU A 764 -10.29 -7.06 -5.12
N GLY A 765 -11.06 -8.07 -4.70
CA GLY A 765 -11.22 -9.31 -5.44
C GLY A 765 -11.79 -9.11 -6.83
N ILE A 766 -11.33 -9.92 -7.79
CA ILE A 766 -11.94 -10.09 -9.12
C ILE A 766 -13.31 -10.80 -8.99
N CYS A 767 -13.46 -11.60 -7.94
CA CYS A 767 -14.69 -12.27 -7.55
C CYS A 767 -15.09 -11.85 -6.13
N SER A 768 -16.41 -11.81 -5.85
CA SER A 768 -16.91 -11.76 -4.46
C SER A 768 -17.45 -13.11 -4.01
N GLN A 769 -17.64 -13.25 -2.69
CA GLN A 769 -18.22 -14.44 -2.04
C GLN A 769 -19.73 -14.28 -1.76
N GLY A 770 -20.41 -13.35 -2.44
CA GLY A 770 -21.83 -13.04 -2.22
C GLY A 770 -22.07 -12.49 -0.83
N ASP A 771 -23.10 -13.00 -0.14
CA ASP A 771 -23.41 -12.66 1.25
C ASP A 771 -22.60 -13.45 2.30
N GLY A 772 -21.63 -14.24 1.85
CA GLY A 772 -20.74 -15.04 2.68
C GLY A 772 -21.31 -16.36 3.18
N LYS A 773 -22.63 -16.62 3.06
CA LYS A 773 -23.26 -17.84 3.60
C LYS A 773 -22.78 -19.13 2.94
N ASN A 774 -22.47 -19.06 1.65
CA ASN A 774 -21.99 -20.20 0.85
C ASN A 774 -20.46 -20.21 0.70
N SER A 775 -19.73 -19.43 1.50
CA SER A 775 -18.27 -19.44 1.48
C SER A 775 -17.72 -20.80 1.97
N PRO A 776 -16.70 -21.38 1.31
CA PRO A 776 -15.87 -20.80 0.24
C PRO A 776 -16.30 -21.18 -1.18
N PHE A 777 -17.52 -21.68 -1.40
CA PHE A 777 -17.96 -22.25 -2.69
C PHE A 777 -18.56 -21.23 -3.69
N LEU A 778 -19.17 -20.15 -3.22
CA LEU A 778 -19.85 -19.19 -4.11
C LEU A 778 -18.89 -18.17 -4.73
N ARG A 779 -19.07 -17.87 -6.02
CA ARG A 779 -18.43 -16.75 -6.73
C ARG A 779 -19.47 -15.87 -7.41
N GLN A 780 -19.40 -14.55 -7.17
CA GLN A 780 -19.97 -13.57 -8.10
C GLN A 780 -18.83 -12.94 -8.88
N LEU A 781 -18.79 -13.18 -10.20
CA LEU A 781 -17.75 -12.64 -11.08
C LEU A 781 -18.01 -11.15 -11.33
N LYS A 782 -17.05 -10.29 -11.00
CA LYS A 782 -17.16 -8.84 -11.23
C LYS A 782 -16.83 -8.49 -12.67
N LYS A 783 -17.20 -7.28 -13.12
CA LYS A 783 -16.91 -6.77 -14.49
C LYS A 783 -15.43 -6.91 -14.92
N VAL A 784 -14.49 -6.82 -13.97
CA VAL A 784 -13.05 -7.00 -14.23
C VAL A 784 -12.69 -8.41 -14.71
N TYR A 785 -13.40 -9.46 -14.28
CA TYR A 785 -13.17 -10.83 -14.76
C TYR A 785 -13.34 -10.92 -16.29
N PHE A 786 -14.45 -10.37 -16.79
CA PHE A 786 -14.76 -10.37 -18.22
C PHE A 786 -13.80 -9.47 -19.02
N THR A 787 -13.35 -8.38 -18.41
CA THR A 787 -12.34 -7.49 -18.99
C THR A 787 -11.03 -8.25 -19.24
N TYR A 788 -10.53 -8.99 -18.24
CA TYR A 788 -9.35 -9.84 -18.44
C TYR A 788 -9.59 -10.98 -19.40
N LYS A 789 -10.75 -11.65 -19.31
CA LYS A 789 -11.11 -12.71 -20.26
C LYS A 789 -11.02 -12.24 -21.71
N GLU A 790 -11.43 -11.00 -21.98
CA GLU A 790 -11.27 -10.39 -23.31
C GLU A 790 -9.81 -10.03 -23.62
N LEU A 791 -9.09 -9.38 -22.69
CA LEU A 791 -7.72 -8.89 -22.93
C LEU A 791 -6.66 -10.00 -23.00
N TRP A 792 -6.84 -11.08 -22.23
CA TRP A 792 -5.85 -12.15 -22.07
C TRP A 792 -6.06 -13.33 -23.00
N ASN A 793 -7.24 -13.46 -23.61
CA ASN A 793 -7.48 -14.47 -24.65
C ASN A 793 -7.47 -13.90 -26.08
N LYS A 794 -7.13 -12.60 -26.22
CA LYS A 794 -6.76 -12.02 -27.52
C LYS A 794 -5.31 -12.38 -27.80
N ASP A 795 -5.11 -13.29 -28.74
CA ASP A 795 -3.79 -13.59 -29.33
C ASP A 795 -3.49 -12.65 -30.50
#